data_AF-A0A482TH54-F1
#
_entry.id   AF-A0A482TH54-F1
#
_cell.length_a   1.000
_cell.length_b   1.000
_cell.length_c   1.000
_cell.angle_alpha   90.00
_cell.angle_beta   90.00
_cell.angle_gamma   90.00
#
_symmetry.space_group_name_H-M   'P 1'
#
loop_
_entity.id
_entity.type
_entity.pdbx_description
1 polymer ?
#
loop_
_entity_poly.entity_id
_entity_poly.type
_entity_poly.pdbx_seq_one_letter_code
_entity_poly.pdbx_strand_id
1 'polypeptide(L)'
;MKRILLFLFFIFSSAIYSQYTLIPDQNFEWFLIRQGYDSGPFDGKVLTSNINTVTKLDFYTGGQNFIVSLKGIEDFTELTELSITDGSLFTSLDVSKNLALTKLICSSNRLSSLDISKNIALIELNCSFNSITSLDITKNTKLKYLSASNNQLNSLNLTNCPLLETIQLYKNSLTEINVTNAINLNFLSCGENQLTNLDVTKNTMLSIFSCGTNKLSTLDISNNIQLKSFSCEYNDLMNLDFTTNTKLEYFRCINNKLLNLDFSHNPLLYEIHCSNNQLTNINIFQNTNLYTLICNFNNLTNLDTSKNTALNFLNCEYNQITSLDVSKNNNLGLLRCNNNQLTVLDLRSSVSWTWWNDYNSWVNNPNLKCINVPDASFFNYFWTGRKDTTANYIDDIPPKFESANQTICSKQNPTINDITVDGYGVKWFISESNLIELPLNTLLVEGKTYYAMNTAGNCEGPQSSVTISLKITTRPIAVTPQNLCKIANPTLANLEISGNNITWYDSLLGGNPIPITTSLMTGFLYYASQSSNGCESERVPVFVNLLNIVKPSNFPPQTFCIQQNATLSEISITGQNIKWYDALTNGTLLSNTTPLENGITYYASQTINGCESERIPVLINIQNTPAPTGNTNQTFCSSQNPTLETIVISGNQIKWYTSAGILLSNSTSLQDGVTYYASQTENNCESSNKLAVTISLINTLPANNYAELFCDDLNDSSEKLNLSDYDSKLILNTSGYSFSYYSTFLGAENQLISNQINNFSNYTLALGDNKIYVRIKSNTPCYAIVELKLTLLSKPKITIPDVVPICENNTITINAGSGFDSYLWSNGATTSSILVTNPGNYSVTATNNYSPISCSSTKNFEVRKSNIADITSIDTQDWTDNQNTISIFVTGAGDFEYSIDGTHFQDSNQFYALYSGAYTIHVRDKNGCGTATDEVFLLMYPKYFTPNGDGFNDTWNIKFLDLETNLSIKIFDRYGKLIKELIQNNDWSGTMNGNELPSDDYWFIATRADGNEYKGHFSLKR
;
A
#
# COMPACT_ATOMS: atom_id res chain seq x y z
N MET A 1 33.02 -91.35 26.14
CA MET A 1 32.64 -91.80 24.78
C MET A 1 31.79 -90.68 24.16
N LYS A 2 32.10 -90.27 22.92
CA LYS A 2 31.66 -89.06 22.15
C LYS A 2 30.12 -88.92 22.04
N ARG A 3 29.42 -87.77 21.97
CA ARG A 3 29.58 -86.44 21.27
C ARG A 3 28.83 -85.34 22.08
N ILE A 4 29.42 -84.22 22.51
CA ILE A 4 29.54 -82.87 21.89
C ILE A 4 28.27 -82.34 21.17
N LEU A 5 27.54 -81.41 21.83
CA LEU A 5 27.09 -80.14 21.27
C LEU A 5 27.09 -79.07 22.37
N LEU A 6 27.83 -78.00 22.15
CA LEU A 6 28.05 -76.85 23.02
C LEU A 6 26.95 -75.81 22.71
N PHE A 7 26.24 -75.29 23.71
CA PHE A 7 25.50 -74.02 23.59
C PHE A 7 26.04 -73.05 24.65
N LEU A 8 26.77 -72.04 24.17
CA LEU A 8 27.23 -70.89 24.97
C LEU A 8 26.02 -70.04 25.35
N PHE A 9 25.88 -69.72 26.64
CA PHE A 9 25.15 -68.52 27.09
C PHE A 9 26.20 -67.46 27.45
N PHE A 10 26.27 -66.42 26.63
CA PHE A 10 27.11 -65.24 26.86
C PHE A 10 26.52 -64.40 27.99
N ILE A 11 27.38 -64.01 28.93
CA ILE A 11 27.14 -62.98 29.93
C ILE A 11 27.29 -61.63 29.19
N PHE A 12 26.23 -60.84 29.07
CA PHE A 12 26.32 -59.45 28.59
C PHE A 12 26.20 -58.50 29.79
N SER A 13 27.31 -57.84 30.11
CA SER A 13 27.34 -56.61 30.89
C SER A 13 26.68 -55.48 30.08
N SER A 14 25.62 -54.86 30.58
CA SER A 14 25.06 -53.64 29.99
C SER A 14 25.93 -52.43 30.34
N ALA A 15 26.97 -52.20 29.53
CA ALA A 15 27.56 -50.89 29.42
C ALA A 15 26.47 -49.91 28.95
N ILE A 16 26.33 -48.77 29.62
CA ILE A 16 25.54 -47.64 29.12
C ILE A 16 26.30 -47.12 27.90
N TYR A 17 25.95 -47.65 26.73
CA TYR A 17 26.44 -47.11 25.46
C TYR A 17 25.77 -45.75 25.25
N SER A 18 26.58 -44.72 25.04
CA SER A 18 26.12 -43.43 24.49
C SER A 18 25.28 -43.68 23.25
N GLN A 19 24.00 -43.32 23.29
CA GLN A 19 23.08 -43.54 22.17
C GLN A 19 23.37 -42.53 21.06
N TYR A 20 23.62 -43.06 19.86
CA TYR A 20 23.89 -42.28 18.67
C TYR A 20 22.72 -42.39 17.70
N THR A 21 22.36 -41.27 17.09
CA THR A 21 21.44 -41.18 15.96
C THR A 21 22.24 -41.33 14.66
N LEU A 22 21.78 -42.20 13.77
CA LEU A 22 22.43 -42.38 12.48
C LEU A 22 22.09 -41.22 11.53
N ILE A 23 23.11 -40.63 10.92
CA ILE A 23 23.03 -39.55 9.92
C ILE A 23 23.78 -40.01 8.65
N PRO A 24 23.17 -40.86 7.81
CA PRO A 24 23.86 -41.47 6.66
C PRO A 24 24.26 -40.48 5.56
N ASP A 25 23.61 -39.31 5.51
CA ASP A 25 23.89 -38.27 4.54
C ASP A 25 25.03 -37.38 5.06
N GLN A 26 26.19 -37.44 4.39
CA GLN A 26 27.38 -36.70 4.80
C GLN A 26 27.19 -35.18 4.76
N ASN A 27 26.31 -34.66 3.90
CA ASN A 27 26.03 -33.23 3.86
C ASN A 27 25.11 -32.81 5.01
N PHE A 28 24.21 -33.69 5.45
CA PHE A 28 23.43 -33.46 6.66
C PHE A 28 24.32 -33.51 7.91
N GLU A 29 25.20 -34.51 8.01
CA GLU A 29 26.17 -34.61 9.10
C GLU A 29 27.11 -33.39 9.12
N TRP A 30 27.62 -32.98 7.94
CA TRP A 30 28.43 -31.76 7.80
C TRP A 30 27.71 -30.50 8.30
N PHE A 31 26.41 -30.40 8.02
CA PHE A 31 25.60 -29.30 8.54
C PHE A 31 25.55 -29.33 10.06
N LEU A 32 25.31 -30.49 10.68
CA LEU A 32 25.24 -30.63 12.14
C LEU A 32 26.56 -30.28 12.82
N ILE A 33 27.70 -30.70 12.25
CA ILE A 33 29.04 -30.33 12.72
C ILE A 33 29.22 -28.80 12.64
N ARG A 34 28.82 -28.19 11.52
CA ARG A 34 28.93 -26.73 11.33
C ARG A 34 28.07 -25.94 12.31
N GLN A 35 26.90 -26.46 12.68
CA GLN A 35 26.03 -25.85 13.68
C GLN A 35 26.47 -26.12 15.13
N GLY A 36 27.48 -26.98 15.34
CA GLY A 36 27.99 -27.33 16.66
C GLY A 36 27.16 -28.39 17.41
N TYR A 37 26.25 -29.08 16.72
CA TYR A 37 25.46 -30.18 17.29
C TYR A 37 26.19 -31.52 17.25
N ASP A 38 27.17 -31.64 16.36
CA ASP A 38 28.03 -32.82 16.25
C ASP A 38 29.51 -32.43 16.35
N SER A 39 30.34 -33.37 16.79
CA SER A 39 31.77 -33.18 16.99
C SER A 39 32.52 -34.44 16.55
N GLY A 40 33.28 -34.35 15.47
CA GLY A 40 34.03 -35.50 14.97
C GLY A 40 34.34 -35.42 13.47
N PRO A 41 35.01 -36.45 12.91
CA PRO A 41 35.05 -36.67 11.47
C PRO A 41 33.67 -37.14 10.97
N PHE A 42 33.44 -37.11 9.66
CA PHE A 42 32.23 -37.70 9.05
C PHE A 42 32.18 -39.22 9.32
N ASP A 43 31.45 -39.63 10.35
CA ASP A 43 31.32 -41.01 10.79
C ASP A 43 29.88 -41.54 10.70
N GLY A 44 28.96 -40.72 10.16
CA GLY A 44 27.60 -41.05 9.81
C GLY A 44 26.66 -41.10 11.01
N LYS A 45 26.99 -40.44 12.12
CA LYS A 45 26.19 -40.45 13.35
C LYS A 45 26.43 -39.21 14.20
N VAL A 46 25.45 -38.88 15.03
CA VAL A 46 25.53 -37.79 16.02
C VAL A 46 25.05 -38.30 17.38
N LEU A 47 25.60 -37.77 18.47
CA LEU A 47 25.13 -38.13 19.81
C LEU A 47 23.68 -37.64 19.99
N THR A 48 22.73 -38.54 20.27
CA THR A 48 21.29 -38.22 20.31
C THR A 48 20.96 -37.11 21.32
N SER A 49 21.67 -37.06 22.45
CA SER A 49 21.50 -36.01 23.46
C SER A 49 21.91 -34.60 23.02
N ASN A 50 22.66 -34.47 21.92
CA ASN A 50 23.05 -33.16 21.39
C ASN A 50 21.97 -32.57 20.45
N ILE A 51 21.09 -33.42 19.90
CA ILE A 51 20.11 -33.03 18.89
C ILE A 51 18.66 -33.06 19.40
N ASN A 52 18.37 -33.85 20.45
CA ASN A 52 17.00 -34.02 20.94
C ASN A 52 16.37 -32.74 21.52
N THR A 53 17.18 -31.76 21.97
CA THR A 53 16.73 -30.45 22.45
C THR A 53 16.71 -29.35 21.37
N VAL A 54 17.12 -29.65 20.13
CA VAL A 54 17.21 -28.65 19.06
C VAL A 54 15.81 -28.31 18.55
N THR A 55 15.45 -27.03 18.61
CA THR A 55 14.11 -26.54 18.28
C THR A 55 13.98 -26.01 16.85
N LYS A 56 15.11 -25.67 16.20
CA LYS A 56 15.12 -25.10 14.86
C LYS A 56 16.26 -25.63 14.02
N LEU A 57 15.93 -26.02 12.80
CA LEU A 57 16.89 -26.35 11.74
C LEU A 57 16.52 -25.58 10.48
N ASP A 58 17.49 -24.85 9.93
CA ASP A 58 17.34 -24.11 8.67
C ASP A 58 18.49 -24.45 7.72
N PHE A 59 18.16 -25.26 6.73
CA PHE A 59 19.08 -25.73 5.70
C PHE A 59 19.05 -24.77 4.52
N TYR A 60 19.87 -23.72 4.61
CA TYR A 60 20.21 -22.87 3.46
C TYR A 60 21.64 -23.15 3.04
N THR A 61 21.83 -23.97 1.99
CA THR A 61 23.17 -24.39 1.55
C THR A 61 23.74 -23.53 0.43
N GLY A 62 23.04 -22.48 -0.01
CA GLY A 62 23.50 -21.56 -1.05
C GLY A 62 23.80 -22.28 -2.37
N GLY A 63 23.09 -23.38 -2.63
CA GLY A 63 23.27 -24.24 -3.81
C GLY A 63 24.59 -25.02 -3.89
N GLN A 64 25.41 -25.08 -2.83
CA GLN A 64 26.76 -25.67 -2.89
C GLN A 64 26.84 -27.11 -2.31
N ASN A 65 25.92 -27.49 -1.40
CA ASN A 65 25.90 -28.83 -0.78
C ASN A 65 24.47 -29.40 -0.79
N PHE A 66 24.24 -30.52 -1.48
CA PHE A 66 22.92 -31.14 -1.63
C PHE A 66 22.71 -32.22 -0.57
N ILE A 67 21.83 -31.95 0.40
CA ILE A 67 21.32 -32.99 1.29
C ILE A 67 20.29 -33.82 0.51
N VAL A 68 20.49 -35.13 0.41
CA VAL A 68 19.60 -36.06 -0.29
C VAL A 68 18.78 -36.92 0.66
N SER A 69 19.16 -37.01 1.94
CA SER A 69 18.39 -37.66 3.00
C SER A 69 18.51 -36.94 4.35
N LEU A 70 17.39 -36.82 5.06
CA LEU A 70 17.34 -36.35 6.45
C LEU A 70 17.12 -37.52 7.42
N LYS A 71 17.53 -38.74 7.05
CA LYS A 71 17.48 -39.86 7.98
C LYS A 71 18.24 -39.50 9.26
N GLY A 72 17.59 -39.68 10.42
CA GLY A 72 18.03 -39.22 11.74
C GLY A 72 17.28 -37.98 12.24
N ILE A 73 16.52 -37.28 11.39
CA ILE A 73 15.66 -36.16 11.80
C ILE A 73 14.60 -36.59 12.83
N GLU A 74 14.22 -37.86 12.84
CA GLU A 74 13.24 -38.42 13.77
C GLU A 74 13.61 -38.28 15.25
N ASP A 75 14.90 -38.12 15.57
CA ASP A 75 15.41 -38.02 16.94
C ASP A 75 15.52 -36.54 17.42
N PHE A 76 15.19 -35.57 16.56
CA PHE A 76 15.04 -34.16 16.93
C PHE A 76 13.63 -33.94 17.55
N THR A 77 13.44 -34.45 18.77
CA THR A 77 12.13 -34.55 19.41
C THR A 77 11.48 -33.21 19.75
N GLU A 78 12.29 -32.18 20.05
CA GLU A 78 11.83 -30.82 20.37
C GLU A 78 11.76 -29.87 19.16
N LEU A 79 11.93 -30.38 17.93
CA LEU A 79 11.98 -29.56 16.71
C LEU A 79 10.64 -28.88 16.41
N THR A 80 10.60 -27.55 16.49
CA THR A 80 9.43 -26.72 16.20
C THR A 80 9.46 -26.07 14.83
N GLU A 81 10.65 -25.82 14.27
CA GLU A 81 10.83 -25.23 12.95
C GLU A 81 11.83 -26.05 12.10
N LEU A 82 11.38 -26.47 10.93
CA LEU A 82 12.22 -27.15 9.95
C LEU A 82 12.10 -26.45 8.60
N SER A 83 13.21 -25.92 8.11
CA SER A 83 13.32 -25.26 6.81
C SER A 83 14.37 -25.97 5.95
N ILE A 84 13.94 -26.47 4.79
CA ILE A 84 14.73 -27.24 3.84
C ILE A 84 14.47 -26.66 2.44
N THR A 85 15.22 -25.61 2.09
CA THR A 85 15.06 -24.87 0.83
C THR A 85 16.39 -24.76 0.09
N ASP A 86 16.57 -25.47 -1.03
CA ASP A 86 17.57 -25.18 -2.09
C ASP A 86 17.81 -26.41 -3.00
N GLY A 87 16.83 -26.79 -3.83
CA GLY A 87 17.08 -27.65 -4.99
C GLY A 87 17.65 -29.05 -4.70
N SER A 88 17.58 -29.54 -3.46
CA SER A 88 18.01 -30.88 -3.11
C SER A 88 17.23 -31.90 -3.93
N LEU A 89 17.89 -32.98 -4.35
CA LEU A 89 17.27 -34.14 -5.00
C LEU A 89 16.32 -34.91 -4.06
N PHE A 90 15.78 -34.24 -3.04
CA PHE A 90 15.03 -34.81 -1.94
C PHE A 90 13.69 -35.32 -2.46
N THR A 91 13.55 -36.63 -2.50
CA THR A 91 12.36 -37.31 -3.05
C THR A 91 11.37 -37.74 -1.97
N SER A 92 11.81 -37.87 -0.70
CA SER A 92 10.94 -38.25 0.42
C SER A 92 11.36 -37.56 1.71
N LEU A 93 10.37 -37.08 2.47
CA LEU A 93 10.54 -36.47 3.79
C LEU A 93 9.67 -37.21 4.80
N ASP A 94 10.29 -37.78 5.84
CA ASP A 94 9.58 -38.35 6.98
C ASP A 94 9.78 -37.45 8.20
N VAL A 95 8.69 -36.82 8.63
CA VAL A 95 8.62 -35.96 9.83
C VAL A 95 7.66 -36.52 10.87
N SER A 96 7.27 -37.80 10.75
CA SER A 96 6.22 -38.42 11.56
C SER A 96 6.53 -38.47 13.06
N LYS A 97 7.80 -38.33 13.44
CA LYS A 97 8.28 -38.30 14.83
C LYS A 97 8.52 -36.88 15.38
N ASN A 98 8.57 -35.87 14.53
CA ASN A 98 8.77 -34.47 14.93
C ASN A 98 7.43 -33.82 15.32
N LEU A 99 6.84 -34.31 16.41
CA LEU A 99 5.47 -33.95 16.83
C LEU A 99 5.31 -32.48 17.26
N ALA A 100 6.42 -31.82 17.63
CA ALA A 100 6.47 -30.43 18.04
C ALA A 100 6.46 -29.42 16.86
N LEU A 101 6.56 -29.88 15.60
CA LEU A 101 6.65 -28.99 14.43
C LEU A 101 5.45 -28.03 14.32
N THR A 102 5.75 -26.74 14.34
CA THR A 102 4.81 -25.63 14.11
C THR A 102 5.03 -24.96 12.76
N LYS A 103 6.24 -25.05 12.20
CA LYS A 103 6.61 -24.51 10.90
C LYS A 103 7.40 -25.53 10.09
N LEU A 104 6.92 -25.83 8.90
CA LEU A 104 7.60 -26.70 7.94
C LEU A 104 7.72 -26.00 6.59
N ILE A 105 8.95 -25.68 6.19
CA ILE A 105 9.28 -25.20 4.86
C ILE A 105 10.09 -26.29 4.18
N CYS A 106 9.54 -26.92 3.15
CA CYS A 106 10.21 -27.93 2.33
C CYS A 106 10.07 -27.60 0.84
N SER A 107 10.01 -26.31 0.51
CA SER A 107 9.84 -25.83 -0.85
C SER A 107 11.09 -25.98 -1.71
N SER A 108 10.91 -26.04 -3.03
CA SER A 108 12.00 -26.16 -4.02
C SER A 108 12.78 -27.48 -3.89
N ASN A 109 12.05 -28.59 -3.83
CA ASN A 109 12.58 -29.97 -3.75
C ASN A 109 11.97 -30.86 -4.85
N ARG A 110 12.07 -32.19 -4.71
CA ARG A 110 11.49 -33.18 -5.65
C ARG A 110 10.52 -34.14 -4.95
N LEU A 111 9.85 -33.69 -3.89
CA LEU A 111 8.90 -34.49 -3.14
C LEU A 111 7.72 -34.87 -4.03
N SER A 112 7.41 -36.16 -4.12
CA SER A 112 6.22 -36.68 -4.81
C SER A 112 5.02 -36.86 -3.88
N SER A 113 5.30 -36.92 -2.57
CA SER A 113 4.31 -37.03 -1.49
C SER A 113 4.87 -36.37 -0.22
N LEU A 114 3.97 -35.98 0.67
CA LEU A 114 4.30 -35.41 1.96
C LEU A 114 3.23 -35.84 2.98
N ASP A 115 3.62 -36.63 3.97
CA ASP A 115 2.76 -37.00 5.10
C ASP A 115 3.07 -36.11 6.30
N ILE A 116 2.07 -35.33 6.71
CA ILE A 116 2.12 -34.43 7.87
C ILE A 116 0.99 -34.74 8.87
N SER A 117 0.40 -35.93 8.77
CA SER A 117 -0.76 -36.33 9.58
C SER A 117 -0.46 -36.39 11.09
N LYS A 118 0.82 -36.52 11.47
CA LYS A 118 1.29 -36.52 12.87
C LYS A 118 1.69 -35.14 13.37
N ASN A 119 1.98 -34.18 12.49
CA ASN A 119 2.46 -32.84 12.84
C ASN A 119 1.27 -31.89 13.08
N ILE A 120 0.40 -32.25 14.03
CA ILE A 120 -0.86 -31.55 14.31
C ILE A 120 -0.68 -30.14 14.88
N ALA A 121 0.55 -29.80 15.29
CA ALA A 121 0.91 -28.47 15.79
C ALA A 121 1.24 -27.46 14.68
N LEU A 122 1.28 -27.87 13.40
CA LEU A 122 1.63 -27.00 12.28
C LEU A 122 0.70 -25.78 12.15
N ILE A 123 1.33 -24.62 12.06
CA ILE A 123 0.75 -23.28 11.83
C ILE A 123 1.14 -22.76 10.45
N GLU A 124 2.36 -23.06 9.99
CA GLU A 124 2.89 -22.65 8.69
C GLU A 124 3.42 -23.86 7.91
N LEU A 125 2.92 -24.03 6.69
CA LEU A 125 3.40 -25.04 5.75
C LEU A 125 3.73 -24.39 4.40
N ASN A 126 4.97 -24.57 3.94
CA ASN A 126 5.38 -24.24 2.59
C ASN A 126 6.04 -25.46 1.93
N CYS A 127 5.29 -26.14 1.05
CA CYS A 127 5.75 -27.27 0.25
C CYS A 127 5.75 -26.95 -1.26
N SER A 128 5.82 -25.67 -1.63
CA SER A 128 5.80 -25.20 -3.02
C SER A 128 7.00 -25.70 -3.84
N PHE A 129 6.90 -25.70 -5.17
CA PHE A 129 7.95 -26.14 -6.10
C PHE A 129 8.44 -27.57 -5.80
N ASN A 130 7.50 -28.52 -5.88
CA ASN A 130 7.74 -29.94 -5.72
C ASN A 130 7.00 -30.72 -6.83
N SER A 131 6.81 -32.02 -6.67
CA SER A 131 6.01 -32.88 -7.56
C SER A 131 4.89 -33.60 -6.79
N ILE A 132 4.35 -32.96 -5.75
CA ILE A 132 3.34 -33.55 -4.86
C ILE A 132 2.02 -33.68 -5.63
N THR A 133 1.48 -34.89 -5.64
CA THR A 133 0.23 -35.23 -6.36
C THR A 133 -1.00 -35.20 -5.45
N SER A 134 -0.82 -35.42 -4.16
CA SER A 134 -1.87 -35.33 -3.14
C SER A 134 -1.29 -34.82 -1.82
N LEU A 135 -2.07 -34.00 -1.11
CA LEU A 135 -1.69 -33.44 0.18
C LEU A 135 -2.90 -33.48 1.12
N ASP A 136 -2.79 -34.24 2.21
CA ASP A 136 -3.79 -34.28 3.26
C ASP A 136 -3.38 -33.36 4.42
N ILE A 137 -4.14 -32.29 4.61
CA ILE A 137 -3.94 -31.33 5.70
C ILE A 137 -5.04 -31.41 6.77
N THR A 138 -5.94 -32.40 6.70
CA THR A 138 -7.17 -32.43 7.49
C THR A 138 -6.95 -32.55 9.00
N LYS A 139 -5.73 -32.93 9.43
CA LYS A 139 -5.30 -33.01 10.83
C LYS A 139 -4.59 -31.74 11.32
N ASN A 140 -4.15 -30.87 10.42
CA ASN A 140 -3.35 -29.68 10.72
C ASN A 140 -4.27 -28.46 10.95
N THR A 141 -5.21 -28.60 11.89
CA THR A 141 -6.29 -27.63 12.17
C THR A 141 -5.82 -26.24 12.63
N LYS A 142 -4.54 -26.12 13.00
CA LYS A 142 -3.89 -24.88 13.43
C LYS A 142 -3.26 -24.08 12.29
N LEU A 143 -3.29 -24.58 11.05
CA LEU A 143 -2.69 -23.92 9.90
C LEU A 143 -3.30 -22.53 9.67
N LYS A 144 -2.41 -21.54 9.56
CA LYS A 144 -2.70 -20.15 9.17
C LYS A 144 -2.12 -19.80 7.82
N TYR A 145 -0.97 -20.40 7.47
CA TYR A 145 -0.29 -20.17 6.21
C TYR A 145 -0.09 -21.50 5.47
N LEU A 146 -0.58 -21.57 4.24
CA LEU A 146 -0.40 -22.71 3.35
C LEU A 146 0.12 -22.25 1.99
N SER A 147 1.30 -22.72 1.61
CA SER A 147 1.86 -22.58 0.28
C SER A 147 2.19 -23.96 -0.30
N ALA A 148 1.47 -24.35 -1.34
CA ALA A 148 1.66 -25.60 -2.09
C ALA A 148 1.65 -25.34 -3.61
N SER A 149 2.13 -24.17 -4.02
CA SER A 149 2.21 -23.74 -5.43
C SER A 149 3.25 -24.54 -6.21
N ASN A 150 3.13 -24.62 -7.54
CA ASN A 150 4.04 -25.40 -8.40
C ASN A 150 4.16 -26.86 -7.93
N ASN A 151 3.02 -27.56 -7.88
CA ASN A 151 2.91 -28.99 -7.61
C ASN A 151 1.98 -29.64 -8.66
N GLN A 152 1.55 -30.88 -8.41
CA GLN A 152 0.66 -31.64 -9.29
C GLN A 152 -0.66 -31.99 -8.58
N LEU A 153 -1.11 -31.16 -7.63
CA LEU A 153 -2.33 -31.40 -6.86
C LEU A 153 -3.55 -31.33 -7.77
N ASN A 154 -4.41 -32.36 -7.71
CA ASN A 154 -5.69 -32.40 -8.43
C ASN A 154 -6.89 -31.99 -7.56
N SER A 155 -6.74 -32.08 -6.24
CA SER A 155 -7.73 -31.75 -5.23
C SER A 155 -7.01 -31.38 -3.93
N LEU A 156 -7.68 -30.59 -3.09
CA LEU A 156 -7.19 -30.26 -1.76
C LEU A 156 -8.37 -29.96 -0.83
N ASN A 157 -8.44 -30.67 0.30
CA ASN A 157 -9.51 -30.50 1.27
C ASN A 157 -9.10 -29.51 2.38
N LEU A 158 -9.77 -28.36 2.43
CA LEU A 158 -9.53 -27.31 3.41
C LEU A 158 -10.53 -27.29 4.58
N THR A 159 -11.47 -28.24 4.64
CA THR A 159 -12.66 -28.17 5.52
C THR A 159 -12.31 -28.00 7.00
N ASN A 160 -11.21 -28.59 7.46
CA ASN A 160 -10.79 -28.56 8.87
C ASN A 160 -9.73 -27.48 9.16
N CYS A 161 -9.50 -26.52 8.26
CA CYS A 161 -8.49 -25.48 8.41
C CYS A 161 -9.12 -24.07 8.46
N PRO A 162 -9.96 -23.75 9.47
CA PRO A 162 -10.70 -22.48 9.52
C PRO A 162 -9.81 -21.26 9.83
N LEU A 163 -8.61 -21.49 10.35
CA LEU A 163 -7.65 -20.44 10.74
C LEU A 163 -6.78 -19.95 9.58
N LEU A 164 -6.95 -20.49 8.36
CA LEU A 164 -6.16 -20.07 7.20
C LEU A 164 -6.36 -18.58 6.89
N GLU A 165 -5.25 -17.85 6.90
CA GLU A 165 -5.13 -16.41 6.59
C GLU A 165 -4.49 -16.22 5.20
N THR A 166 -3.62 -17.14 4.78
CA THR A 166 -2.94 -17.12 3.47
C THR A 166 -2.97 -18.50 2.81
N ILE A 167 -3.41 -18.54 1.54
CA ILE A 167 -3.42 -19.74 0.71
C ILE A 167 -2.75 -19.44 -0.64
N GLN A 168 -1.73 -20.22 -1.00
CA GLN A 168 -1.02 -20.14 -2.27
C GLN A 168 -0.97 -21.52 -2.96
N LEU A 169 -1.77 -21.68 -3.99
CA LEU A 169 -1.98 -22.91 -4.76
C LEU A 169 -1.72 -22.70 -6.26
N TYR A 170 -1.00 -21.64 -6.62
CA TYR A 170 -0.71 -21.30 -8.02
C TYR A 170 0.01 -22.45 -8.74
N LYS A 171 -0.37 -22.73 -9.99
CA LYS A 171 0.27 -23.73 -10.86
C LYS A 171 0.19 -25.14 -10.29
N ASN A 172 -1.02 -25.67 -10.30
CA ASN A 172 -1.38 -27.04 -9.94
C ASN A 172 -2.34 -27.62 -11.00
N SER A 173 -3.09 -28.67 -10.69
CA SER A 173 -4.11 -29.27 -11.56
C SER A 173 -5.48 -29.34 -10.87
N LEU A 174 -5.76 -28.41 -9.95
CA LEU A 174 -7.00 -28.39 -9.16
C LEU A 174 -8.20 -28.15 -10.07
N THR A 175 -9.21 -29.01 -9.99
CA THR A 175 -10.50 -28.82 -10.70
C THR A 175 -11.54 -28.09 -9.85
N GLU A 176 -11.37 -28.15 -8.53
CA GLU A 176 -12.21 -27.47 -7.54
C GLU A 176 -11.38 -27.11 -6.29
N ILE A 177 -11.83 -26.09 -5.57
CA ILE A 177 -11.31 -25.75 -4.25
C ILE A 177 -12.41 -25.06 -3.44
N ASN A 178 -12.63 -25.50 -2.20
CA ASN A 178 -13.58 -24.89 -1.29
C ASN A 178 -12.85 -24.09 -0.21
N VAL A 179 -12.92 -22.76 -0.30
CA VAL A 179 -12.29 -21.82 0.65
C VAL A 179 -13.27 -21.20 1.64
N THR A 180 -14.55 -21.59 1.61
CA THR A 180 -15.62 -20.93 2.39
C THR A 180 -15.46 -21.05 3.91
N ASN A 181 -14.74 -22.08 4.39
CA ASN A 181 -14.44 -22.26 5.81
C ASN A 181 -13.25 -21.40 6.30
N ALA A 182 -12.41 -20.90 5.39
CA ALA A 182 -11.27 -20.04 5.72
C ALA A 182 -11.72 -18.58 5.88
N ILE A 183 -12.54 -18.30 6.90
CA ILE A 183 -13.18 -16.98 7.09
C ILE A 183 -12.17 -15.84 7.33
N ASN A 184 -10.96 -16.17 7.82
CA ASN A 184 -9.88 -15.21 8.06
C ASN A 184 -8.99 -14.99 6.83
N LEU A 185 -9.32 -15.59 5.68
CA LEU A 185 -8.49 -15.55 4.49
C LEU A 185 -8.33 -14.11 3.98
N ASN A 186 -7.09 -13.63 4.01
CA ASN A 186 -6.69 -12.30 3.56
C ASN A 186 -6.01 -12.35 2.19
N PHE A 187 -5.28 -13.44 1.91
CA PHE A 187 -4.54 -13.66 0.67
C PHE A 187 -4.92 -15.00 0.03
N LEU A 188 -5.40 -14.98 -1.21
CA LEU A 188 -5.67 -16.18 -2.00
C LEU A 188 -4.98 -16.08 -3.37
N SER A 189 -4.10 -17.04 -3.66
CA SER A 189 -3.57 -17.30 -5.00
C SER A 189 -3.92 -18.72 -5.41
N CYS A 190 -4.72 -18.88 -6.46
CA CYS A 190 -5.12 -20.17 -7.01
C CYS A 190 -5.09 -20.18 -8.55
N GLY A 191 -4.24 -19.32 -9.14
CA GLY A 191 -4.09 -19.25 -10.59
C GLY A 191 -3.39 -20.46 -11.21
N GLU A 192 -3.42 -20.60 -12.53
CA GLU A 192 -2.87 -21.75 -13.28
C GLU A 192 -3.36 -23.10 -12.73
N ASN A 193 -4.68 -23.25 -12.72
CA ASN A 193 -5.38 -24.49 -12.34
C ASN A 193 -6.46 -24.81 -13.40
N GLN A 194 -7.40 -25.67 -13.06
CA GLN A 194 -8.52 -26.07 -13.92
C GLN A 194 -9.88 -25.78 -13.27
N LEU A 195 -9.94 -24.78 -12.39
CA LEU A 195 -11.14 -24.43 -11.63
C LEU A 195 -12.26 -23.96 -12.58
N THR A 196 -13.45 -24.54 -12.44
CA THR A 196 -14.65 -24.13 -13.19
C THR A 196 -15.61 -23.27 -12.36
N ASN A 197 -15.52 -23.36 -11.04
CA ASN A 197 -16.26 -22.55 -10.08
C ASN A 197 -15.37 -22.25 -8.86
N LEU A 198 -15.64 -21.12 -8.20
CA LEU A 198 -14.95 -20.69 -7.00
C LEU A 198 -15.85 -19.75 -6.19
N ASP A 199 -16.21 -20.17 -4.97
CA ASP A 199 -16.97 -19.36 -4.02
C ASP A 199 -16.03 -18.71 -3.00
N VAL A 200 -15.92 -17.38 -3.07
CA VAL A 200 -15.14 -16.55 -2.14
C VAL A 200 -16.02 -15.64 -1.26
N THR A 201 -17.34 -15.81 -1.32
CA THR A 201 -18.31 -14.89 -0.71
C THR A 201 -18.26 -14.86 0.82
N LYS A 202 -17.65 -15.88 1.45
CA LYS A 202 -17.43 -15.95 2.90
C LYS A 202 -16.10 -15.34 3.35
N ASN A 203 -15.17 -15.10 2.43
CA ASN A 203 -13.82 -14.60 2.73
C ASN A 203 -13.82 -13.06 2.75
N THR A 204 -14.60 -12.46 3.65
CA THR A 204 -14.81 -10.99 3.70
C THR A 204 -13.56 -10.17 4.03
N MET A 205 -12.52 -10.82 4.58
CA MET A 205 -11.21 -10.21 4.88
C MET A 205 -10.24 -10.22 3.71
N LEU A 206 -10.62 -10.79 2.56
CA LEU A 206 -9.76 -10.96 1.40
C LEU A 206 -9.32 -9.59 0.84
N SER A 207 -8.01 -9.34 0.86
CA SER A 207 -7.39 -8.09 0.39
C SER A 207 -6.63 -8.29 -0.91
N ILE A 208 -6.09 -9.48 -1.14
CA ILE A 208 -5.36 -9.84 -2.37
C ILE A 208 -5.92 -11.16 -2.89
N PHE A 209 -6.38 -11.15 -4.13
CA PHE A 209 -6.97 -12.32 -4.77
C PHE A 209 -6.46 -12.49 -6.20
N SER A 210 -5.89 -13.65 -6.49
CA SER A 210 -5.44 -14.04 -7.84
C SER A 210 -5.99 -15.43 -8.19
N CYS A 211 -6.82 -15.49 -9.23
CA CYS A 211 -7.40 -16.72 -9.75
C CYS A 211 -7.21 -16.86 -11.27
N GLY A 212 -6.18 -16.22 -11.83
CA GLY A 212 -5.93 -16.21 -13.27
C GLY A 212 -5.59 -17.59 -13.86
N THR A 213 -5.76 -17.78 -15.17
CA THR A 213 -5.49 -19.04 -15.88
C THR A 213 -6.27 -20.21 -15.27
N ASN A 214 -7.59 -20.12 -15.36
CA ASN A 214 -8.55 -21.15 -14.93
C ASN A 214 -9.65 -21.29 -16.01
N LYS A 215 -10.78 -21.93 -15.67
CA LYS A 215 -11.95 -22.11 -16.54
C LYS A 215 -13.22 -21.51 -15.92
N LEU A 216 -13.07 -20.43 -15.13
CA LEU A 216 -14.18 -19.78 -14.45
C LEU A 216 -15.05 -19.05 -15.47
N SER A 217 -16.35 -19.34 -15.47
CA SER A 217 -17.33 -18.65 -16.31
C SER A 217 -18.11 -17.56 -15.55
N THR A 218 -18.16 -17.69 -14.22
CA THR A 218 -18.76 -16.73 -13.30
C THR A 218 -17.88 -16.60 -12.07
N LEU A 219 -17.90 -15.43 -11.43
CA LEU A 219 -17.21 -15.20 -10.18
C LEU A 219 -17.92 -14.06 -9.42
N ASP A 220 -18.28 -14.31 -8.17
CA ASP A 220 -18.89 -13.32 -7.28
C ASP A 220 -17.85 -12.86 -6.25
N ILE A 221 -17.50 -11.59 -6.30
CA ILE A 221 -16.58 -10.93 -5.35
C ILE A 221 -17.25 -9.82 -4.54
N SER A 222 -18.58 -9.74 -4.58
CA SER A 222 -19.35 -8.62 -4.01
C SER A 222 -19.16 -8.45 -2.50
N ASN A 223 -18.91 -9.55 -1.77
CA ASN A 223 -18.68 -9.54 -0.34
C ASN A 223 -17.21 -9.29 0.06
N ASN A 224 -16.27 -9.29 -0.89
CA ASN A 224 -14.84 -9.12 -0.63
C ASN A 224 -14.46 -7.62 -0.62
N ILE A 225 -15.16 -6.82 0.18
CA ILE A 225 -15.07 -5.35 0.20
C ILE A 225 -13.69 -4.79 0.60
N GLN A 226 -12.80 -5.65 1.10
CA GLN A 226 -11.43 -5.28 1.48
C GLN A 226 -10.42 -5.45 0.31
N LEU A 227 -10.86 -5.95 -0.85
CA LEU A 227 -9.98 -6.18 -2.00
C LEU A 227 -9.28 -4.89 -2.45
N LYS A 228 -7.95 -4.96 -2.48
CA LYS A 228 -7.05 -3.91 -3.02
C LYS A 228 -6.41 -4.33 -4.33
N SER A 229 -6.09 -5.61 -4.47
CA SER A 229 -5.50 -6.19 -5.67
C SER A 229 -6.29 -7.41 -6.09
N PHE A 230 -6.81 -7.39 -7.32
CA PHE A 230 -7.58 -8.48 -7.88
C PHE A 230 -7.13 -8.84 -9.29
N SER A 231 -6.83 -10.12 -9.51
CA SER A 231 -6.52 -10.67 -10.82
C SER A 231 -7.35 -11.93 -11.14
N CYS A 232 -8.00 -11.91 -12.31
CA CYS A 232 -8.77 -13.02 -12.87
C CYS A 232 -8.46 -13.25 -14.37
N GLU A 233 -7.24 -12.94 -14.81
CA GLU A 233 -6.83 -13.11 -16.21
C GLU A 233 -6.99 -14.54 -16.74
N TYR A 234 -7.13 -14.75 -18.06
CA TYR A 234 -7.24 -16.06 -18.71
C TYR A 234 -8.32 -16.97 -18.09
N ASN A 235 -9.56 -16.49 -18.10
CA ASN A 235 -10.75 -17.24 -17.71
C ASN A 235 -11.83 -17.11 -18.80
N ASP A 236 -13.03 -17.64 -18.54
CA ASP A 236 -14.18 -17.59 -19.45
C ASP A 236 -15.27 -16.60 -18.97
N LEU A 237 -14.91 -15.60 -18.15
CA LEU A 237 -15.86 -14.67 -17.53
C LEU A 237 -16.57 -13.81 -18.58
N MET A 238 -17.90 -13.79 -18.54
CA MET A 238 -18.72 -12.95 -19.42
C MET A 238 -19.16 -11.64 -18.76
N ASN A 239 -19.34 -11.68 -17.43
CA ASN A 239 -19.71 -10.55 -16.59
C ASN A 239 -18.90 -10.61 -15.30
N LEU A 240 -18.63 -9.45 -14.72
CA LEU A 240 -17.93 -9.33 -13.46
C LEU A 240 -18.37 -8.03 -12.78
N ASP A 241 -19.02 -8.16 -11.63
CA ASP A 241 -19.40 -7.03 -10.79
C ASP A 241 -18.36 -6.88 -9.67
N PHE A 242 -17.77 -5.70 -9.61
CA PHE A 242 -16.78 -5.30 -8.60
C PHE A 242 -17.09 -3.92 -8.01
N THR A 243 -18.34 -3.46 -8.15
CA THR A 243 -18.78 -2.13 -7.72
C THR A 243 -18.73 -1.94 -6.20
N THR A 244 -18.86 -3.03 -5.43
CA THR A 244 -18.71 -3.00 -3.96
C THR A 244 -17.25 -2.99 -3.51
N ASN A 245 -16.30 -3.35 -4.38
CA ASN A 245 -14.86 -3.43 -4.08
C ASN A 245 -14.19 -2.05 -4.23
N THR A 246 -14.72 -1.05 -3.53
CA THR A 246 -14.32 0.38 -3.62
C THR A 246 -12.85 0.65 -3.25
N LYS A 247 -12.17 -0.32 -2.63
CA LYS A 247 -10.75 -0.26 -2.24
C LYS A 247 -9.79 -0.77 -3.30
N LEU A 248 -10.25 -1.19 -4.48
CA LEU A 248 -9.39 -1.68 -5.55
C LEU A 248 -8.42 -0.60 -6.03
N GLU A 249 -7.14 -0.97 -6.04
CA GLU A 249 -6.01 -0.18 -6.55
C GLU A 249 -5.43 -0.85 -7.82
N TYR A 250 -5.41 -2.19 -7.86
CA TYR A 250 -4.88 -2.98 -8.99
C TYR A 250 -5.94 -3.97 -9.48
N PHE A 251 -6.27 -3.89 -10.77
CA PHE A 251 -7.29 -4.74 -11.37
C PHE A 251 -6.85 -5.34 -12.71
N ARG A 252 -6.83 -6.67 -12.80
CA ARG A 252 -6.41 -7.41 -13.99
C ARG A 252 -7.44 -8.47 -14.38
N CYS A 253 -7.99 -8.36 -15.59
CA CYS A 253 -9.00 -9.28 -16.14
C CYS A 253 -8.73 -9.64 -17.61
N ILE A 254 -7.45 -9.66 -18.00
CA ILE A 254 -6.95 -9.91 -19.36
C ILE A 254 -7.47 -11.28 -19.87
N ASN A 255 -7.78 -11.43 -21.16
CA ASN A 255 -8.19 -12.71 -21.76
C ASN A 255 -9.44 -13.31 -21.09
N ASN A 256 -10.56 -12.61 -21.18
CA ASN A 256 -11.88 -13.10 -20.78
C ASN A 256 -12.89 -12.85 -21.91
N LYS A 257 -14.19 -12.96 -21.63
CA LYS A 257 -15.29 -12.69 -22.58
C LYS A 257 -16.15 -11.52 -22.10
N LEU A 258 -15.55 -10.58 -21.37
CA LEU A 258 -16.25 -9.48 -20.72
C LEU A 258 -16.79 -8.48 -21.75
N LEU A 259 -18.06 -8.11 -21.61
CA LEU A 259 -18.75 -7.18 -22.51
C LEU A 259 -18.78 -5.74 -21.98
N ASN A 260 -18.79 -5.58 -20.66
CA ASN A 260 -18.82 -4.30 -19.97
C ASN A 260 -18.06 -4.40 -18.63
N LEU A 261 -17.54 -3.26 -18.17
CA LEU A 261 -16.88 -3.10 -16.87
C LEU A 261 -17.25 -1.72 -16.33
N ASP A 262 -17.75 -1.66 -15.09
CA ASP A 262 -18.10 -0.41 -14.43
C ASP A 262 -17.02 -0.04 -13.39
N PHE A 263 -16.18 0.93 -13.75
CA PHE A 263 -15.11 1.45 -12.88
C PHE A 263 -15.53 2.65 -12.03
N SER A 264 -16.81 3.09 -12.12
CA SER A 264 -17.27 4.34 -11.50
C SER A 264 -17.24 4.33 -9.97
N HIS A 265 -17.20 3.15 -9.35
CA HIS A 265 -17.19 2.95 -7.90
C HIS A 265 -15.79 2.66 -7.33
N ASN A 266 -14.74 2.72 -8.17
CA ASN A 266 -13.38 2.36 -7.77
C ASN A 266 -12.39 3.52 -7.99
N PRO A 267 -12.57 4.69 -7.33
CA PRO A 267 -11.78 5.90 -7.57
C PRO A 267 -10.29 5.75 -7.18
N LEU A 268 -9.94 4.72 -6.43
CA LEU A 268 -8.56 4.41 -6.01
C LEU A 268 -7.77 3.61 -7.05
N LEU A 269 -8.38 3.18 -8.16
CA LEU A 269 -7.69 2.41 -9.20
C LEU A 269 -6.48 3.18 -9.74
N TYR A 270 -5.32 2.52 -9.63
CA TYR A 270 -4.02 2.97 -10.10
C TYR A 270 -3.62 2.24 -11.39
N GLU A 271 -3.99 0.96 -11.52
CA GLU A 271 -3.68 0.12 -12.68
C GLU A 271 -4.89 -0.72 -13.11
N ILE A 272 -5.22 -0.65 -14.41
CA ILE A 272 -6.28 -1.44 -15.05
C ILE A 272 -5.72 -2.19 -16.26
N HIS A 273 -5.75 -3.53 -16.22
CA HIS A 273 -5.44 -4.38 -17.37
C HIS A 273 -6.66 -5.22 -17.78
N CYS A 274 -7.32 -4.84 -18.87
CA CYS A 274 -8.54 -5.48 -19.37
C CYS A 274 -8.43 -5.94 -20.84
N SER A 275 -7.21 -6.22 -21.30
CA SER A 275 -6.95 -6.62 -22.70
C SER A 275 -7.61 -7.93 -23.11
N ASN A 276 -7.81 -8.13 -24.41
CA ASN A 276 -8.40 -9.33 -25.01
C ASN A 276 -9.75 -9.70 -24.36
N ASN A 277 -10.69 -8.77 -24.45
CA ASN A 277 -12.08 -8.93 -24.04
C ASN A 277 -12.99 -8.48 -25.20
N GLN A 278 -14.29 -8.29 -24.93
CA GLN A 278 -15.28 -7.87 -25.92
C GLN A 278 -15.89 -6.50 -25.55
N LEU A 279 -15.13 -5.67 -24.84
CA LEU A 279 -15.59 -4.37 -24.36
C LEU A 279 -15.87 -3.42 -25.53
N THR A 280 -17.03 -2.78 -25.52
CA THR A 280 -17.43 -1.81 -26.56
C THR A 280 -17.28 -0.36 -26.13
N ASN A 281 -17.25 -0.14 -24.81
CA ASN A 281 -16.99 1.14 -24.16
C ASN A 281 -16.28 0.90 -22.83
N ILE A 282 -15.60 1.92 -22.33
CA ILE A 282 -15.01 1.94 -21.01
C ILE A 282 -15.14 3.33 -20.42
N ASN A 283 -15.70 3.44 -19.22
CA ASN A 283 -15.81 4.71 -18.51
C ASN A 283 -14.80 4.75 -17.36
N ILE A 284 -13.81 5.64 -17.49
CA ILE A 284 -12.72 5.82 -16.52
C ILE A 284 -12.70 7.22 -15.89
N PHE A 285 -13.81 7.97 -16.02
CA PHE A 285 -13.88 9.39 -15.63
C PHE A 285 -13.58 9.63 -14.14
N GLN A 286 -13.98 8.70 -13.26
CA GLN A 286 -13.79 8.81 -11.81
C GLN A 286 -12.40 8.34 -11.33
N ASN A 287 -11.61 7.68 -12.19
CA ASN A 287 -10.32 7.08 -11.84
C ASN A 287 -9.19 8.10 -12.07
N THR A 288 -9.23 9.25 -11.39
CA THR A 288 -8.27 10.36 -11.63
C THR A 288 -6.83 10.02 -11.25
N ASN A 289 -6.63 9.00 -10.39
CA ASN A 289 -5.32 8.48 -9.98
C ASN A 289 -4.76 7.42 -10.94
N LEU A 290 -5.50 7.06 -12.00
CA LEU A 290 -5.12 5.99 -12.93
C LEU A 290 -3.79 6.32 -13.61
N TYR A 291 -2.78 5.48 -13.37
CA TYR A 291 -1.43 5.62 -13.89
C TYR A 291 -1.20 4.73 -15.13
N THR A 292 -1.78 3.53 -15.12
CA THR A 292 -1.66 2.55 -16.21
C THR A 292 -3.02 2.08 -16.68
N LEU A 293 -3.30 2.21 -17.98
CA LEU A 293 -4.45 1.62 -18.64
C LEU A 293 -4.01 0.74 -19.82
N ILE A 294 -4.31 -0.56 -19.74
CA ILE A 294 -4.10 -1.53 -20.80
C ILE A 294 -5.45 -2.14 -21.19
N CYS A 295 -6.00 -1.68 -22.31
CA CYS A 295 -7.32 -2.07 -22.83
C CYS A 295 -7.27 -2.54 -24.29
N ASN A 296 -6.11 -3.01 -24.76
CA ASN A 296 -5.92 -3.48 -26.13
C ASN A 296 -6.67 -4.78 -26.46
N PHE A 297 -6.91 -5.05 -27.75
CA PHE A 297 -7.69 -6.21 -28.21
C PHE A 297 -9.11 -6.21 -27.62
N ASN A 298 -9.85 -5.13 -27.88
CA ASN A 298 -11.26 -4.99 -27.51
C ASN A 298 -12.05 -4.42 -28.72
N ASN A 299 -13.31 -4.07 -28.51
CA ASN A 299 -14.18 -3.46 -29.52
C ASN A 299 -14.52 -2.00 -29.20
N LEU A 300 -13.62 -1.29 -28.50
CA LEU A 300 -13.87 0.10 -28.06
C LEU A 300 -14.01 1.02 -29.27
N THR A 301 -15.08 1.82 -29.31
CA THR A 301 -15.32 2.80 -30.38
C THR A 301 -14.92 4.22 -30.00
N ASN A 302 -14.81 4.48 -28.70
CA ASN A 302 -14.35 5.73 -28.11
C ASN A 302 -13.55 5.45 -26.83
N LEU A 303 -12.75 6.44 -26.43
CA LEU A 303 -12.01 6.42 -25.18
C LEU A 303 -11.76 7.87 -24.74
N ASP A 304 -12.36 8.29 -23.62
CA ASP A 304 -12.12 9.59 -23.00
C ASP A 304 -11.13 9.45 -21.85
N THR A 305 -9.94 10.06 -22.01
CA THR A 305 -8.87 10.07 -21.01
C THR A 305 -8.69 11.44 -20.34
N SER A 306 -9.60 12.39 -20.58
CA SER A 306 -9.42 13.82 -20.22
C SER A 306 -9.31 14.09 -18.72
N LYS A 307 -9.86 13.21 -17.87
CA LYS A 307 -9.77 13.30 -16.40
C LYS A 307 -8.61 12.52 -15.80
N ASN A 308 -8.01 11.59 -16.54
CA ASN A 308 -6.93 10.73 -16.07
C ASN A 308 -5.57 11.41 -16.26
N THR A 309 -5.39 12.60 -15.71
CA THR A 309 -4.17 13.42 -15.91
C THR A 309 -2.90 12.77 -15.33
N ALA A 310 -3.05 11.81 -14.41
CA ALA A 310 -1.97 10.99 -13.86
C ALA A 310 -1.46 9.88 -14.81
N LEU A 311 -2.17 9.61 -15.92
CA LEU A 311 -1.87 8.50 -16.81
C LEU A 311 -0.48 8.61 -17.41
N ASN A 312 0.34 7.57 -17.22
CA ASN A 312 1.70 7.46 -17.72
C ASN A 312 1.83 6.41 -18.83
N PHE A 313 1.04 5.33 -18.76
CA PHE A 313 1.04 4.26 -19.76
C PHE A 313 -0.38 4.04 -20.29
N LEU A 314 -0.57 4.18 -21.60
CA LEU A 314 -1.81 3.89 -22.29
C LEU A 314 -1.57 2.91 -23.44
N ASN A 315 -2.20 1.74 -23.37
CA ASN A 315 -2.24 0.79 -24.49
C ASN A 315 -3.69 0.45 -24.85
N CYS A 316 -4.15 1.00 -25.97
CA CYS A 316 -5.48 0.80 -26.55
C CYS A 316 -5.40 0.27 -27.99
N GLU A 317 -4.32 -0.43 -28.37
CA GLU A 317 -4.19 -1.03 -29.71
C GLU A 317 -5.26 -2.09 -30.01
N TYR A 318 -5.49 -2.41 -31.28
CA TYR A 318 -6.48 -3.42 -31.70
C TYR A 318 -7.88 -3.15 -31.12
N ASN A 319 -8.41 -1.97 -31.43
CA ASN A 319 -9.76 -1.53 -31.07
C ASN A 319 -10.44 -0.91 -32.31
N GLN A 320 -11.59 -0.24 -32.12
CA GLN A 320 -12.35 0.44 -33.18
C GLN A 320 -12.44 1.95 -32.92
N ILE A 321 -11.47 2.53 -32.21
CA ILE A 321 -11.49 3.93 -31.79
C ILE A 321 -11.34 4.82 -33.02
N THR A 322 -12.20 5.83 -33.14
CA THR A 322 -12.27 6.75 -34.30
C THR A 322 -11.58 8.09 -34.09
N SER A 323 -11.42 8.51 -32.83
CA SER A 323 -10.66 9.68 -32.42
C SER A 323 -10.08 9.46 -31.02
N LEU A 324 -8.87 9.96 -30.78
CA LEU A 324 -8.21 9.88 -29.49
C LEU A 324 -7.53 11.21 -29.18
N ASP A 325 -7.87 11.80 -28.05
CA ASP A 325 -7.26 13.02 -27.53
C ASP A 325 -6.56 12.73 -26.21
N VAL A 326 -5.22 12.81 -26.21
CA VAL A 326 -4.39 12.66 -25.01
C VAL A 326 -3.71 13.98 -24.60
N SER A 327 -4.19 15.12 -25.10
CA SER A 327 -3.62 16.44 -24.82
C SER A 327 -3.66 16.86 -23.34
N LYS A 328 -4.51 16.22 -22.53
CA LYS A 328 -4.61 16.46 -21.08
C LYS A 328 -3.75 15.51 -20.24
N ASN A 329 -3.18 14.45 -20.84
CA ASN A 329 -2.41 13.43 -20.14
C ASN A 329 -0.92 13.84 -20.09
N ASN A 330 -0.63 14.88 -19.31
CA ASN A 330 0.69 15.52 -19.23
C ASN A 330 1.80 14.66 -18.60
N ASN A 331 1.47 13.48 -18.08
CA ASN A 331 2.43 12.50 -17.55
C ASN A 331 2.65 11.31 -18.49
N LEU A 332 2.01 11.29 -19.67
CA LEU A 332 2.01 10.13 -20.57
C LEU A 332 3.39 9.87 -21.17
N GLY A 333 4.07 8.83 -20.72
CA GLY A 333 5.39 8.41 -21.22
C GLY A 333 5.34 7.34 -22.30
N LEU A 334 4.23 6.60 -22.41
CA LEU A 334 4.04 5.55 -23.42
C LEU A 334 2.59 5.50 -23.92
N LEU A 335 2.43 5.55 -25.25
CA LEU A 335 1.16 5.43 -25.96
C LEU A 335 1.24 4.37 -27.07
N ARG A 336 0.34 3.38 -27.01
CA ARG A 336 0.06 2.44 -28.10
C ARG A 336 -1.40 2.52 -28.50
N CYS A 337 -1.65 3.03 -29.71
CA CYS A 337 -2.99 3.13 -30.30
C CYS A 337 -3.03 2.62 -31.75
N ASN A 338 -2.07 1.79 -32.14
CA ASN A 338 -2.03 1.11 -33.43
C ASN A 338 -3.21 0.15 -33.66
N ASN A 339 -3.51 -0.17 -34.92
CA ASN A 339 -4.64 -1.03 -35.31
C ASN A 339 -6.00 -0.55 -34.75
N ASN A 340 -6.33 0.73 -34.99
CA ASN A 340 -7.62 1.33 -34.67
C ASN A 340 -8.27 1.89 -35.96
N GLN A 341 -9.35 2.66 -35.82
CA GLN A 341 -10.02 3.36 -36.92
C GLN A 341 -9.83 4.88 -36.82
N LEU A 342 -8.71 5.33 -36.24
CA LEU A 342 -8.50 6.74 -35.94
C LEU A 342 -8.57 7.57 -37.23
N THR A 343 -9.28 8.69 -37.15
CA THR A 343 -9.31 9.75 -38.18
C THR A 343 -8.47 10.95 -37.77
N VAL A 344 -8.42 11.18 -36.45
CA VAL A 344 -7.65 12.22 -35.77
C VAL A 344 -7.01 11.65 -34.51
N LEU A 345 -5.78 12.08 -34.22
CA LEU A 345 -5.06 11.79 -33.00
C LEU A 345 -4.45 13.09 -32.46
N ASP A 346 -4.65 13.37 -31.17
CA ASP A 346 -4.12 14.58 -30.54
C ASP A 346 -3.06 14.24 -29.47
N LEU A 347 -1.80 14.60 -29.76
CA LEU A 347 -0.63 14.35 -28.93
C LEU A 347 -0.05 15.64 -28.32
N ARG A 348 -0.82 16.74 -28.29
CA ARG A 348 -0.41 18.05 -27.76
C ARG A 348 -0.33 18.10 -26.22
N SER A 349 0.13 17.02 -25.58
CA SER A 349 0.35 17.00 -24.13
C SER A 349 1.61 17.82 -23.78
N SER A 350 1.69 18.29 -22.53
CA SER A 350 2.86 19.03 -22.04
C SER A 350 4.08 18.13 -21.75
N VAL A 351 4.08 16.88 -22.22
CA VAL A 351 5.17 15.92 -22.04
C VAL A 351 6.30 16.28 -23.01
N SER A 352 7.53 16.39 -22.51
CA SER A 352 8.71 16.28 -23.36
C SER A 352 8.83 14.82 -23.79
N TRP A 353 8.32 14.49 -24.98
CA TRP A 353 8.44 13.16 -25.58
C TRP A 353 9.92 12.74 -25.69
N THR A 354 10.44 12.06 -24.65
CA THR A 354 11.87 11.75 -24.52
C THR A 354 12.32 10.62 -25.46
N TRP A 355 13.61 10.64 -25.83
CA TRP A 355 14.22 9.96 -26.98
C TRP A 355 14.42 8.43 -26.88
N TRP A 356 13.71 7.69 -26.02
CA TRP A 356 14.07 6.28 -25.74
C TRP A 356 12.95 5.26 -25.72
N ASN A 357 11.73 5.58 -26.16
CA ASN A 357 10.64 4.62 -26.09
C ASN A 357 10.22 4.10 -27.47
N ASP A 358 10.93 3.09 -27.97
CA ASP A 358 10.60 2.37 -29.21
C ASP A 358 9.25 1.64 -29.18
N TYR A 359 8.53 1.74 -28.07
CA TYR A 359 7.23 1.12 -27.86
C TYR A 359 6.05 2.02 -28.25
N ASN A 360 6.26 3.32 -28.49
CA ASN A 360 5.21 4.21 -28.99
C ASN A 360 4.80 3.83 -30.42
N SER A 361 3.49 3.78 -30.69
CA SER A 361 2.98 3.36 -32.01
C SER A 361 1.52 3.77 -32.26
N TRP A 362 1.26 4.34 -33.43
CA TRP A 362 -0.07 4.69 -33.96
C TRP A 362 -0.23 4.28 -35.43
N VAL A 363 0.54 3.28 -35.87
CA VAL A 363 0.43 2.67 -37.22
C VAL A 363 -0.83 1.81 -37.38
N ASN A 364 -1.14 1.41 -38.60
CA ASN A 364 -2.31 0.60 -38.96
C ASN A 364 -3.65 1.26 -38.58
N ASN A 365 -3.72 2.59 -38.71
CA ASN A 365 -4.93 3.39 -38.68
C ASN A 365 -5.18 3.94 -40.10
N PRO A 366 -5.79 3.15 -41.01
CA PRO A 366 -5.85 3.51 -42.43
C PRO A 366 -6.63 4.80 -42.74
N ASN A 367 -7.50 5.23 -41.83
CA ASN A 367 -8.28 6.47 -41.95
C ASN A 367 -7.58 7.68 -41.29
N LEU A 368 -6.43 7.48 -40.63
CA LEU A 368 -5.74 8.52 -39.90
C LEU A 368 -5.08 9.43 -40.92
N LYS A 369 -5.55 10.68 -40.94
CA LYS A 369 -4.99 11.72 -41.79
C LYS A 369 -4.11 12.64 -40.98
N CYS A 370 -4.58 13.06 -39.79
CA CYS A 370 -3.97 14.14 -39.04
C CYS A 370 -3.63 13.74 -37.62
N ILE A 371 -2.40 14.07 -37.23
CA ILE A 371 -1.87 13.86 -35.90
C ILE A 371 -1.39 15.22 -35.38
N ASN A 372 -2.13 15.79 -34.43
CA ASN A 372 -1.79 17.07 -33.83
C ASN A 372 -0.64 16.86 -32.84
N VAL A 373 0.43 17.62 -32.99
CA VAL A 373 1.65 17.50 -32.17
C VAL A 373 2.15 18.90 -31.75
N PRO A 374 3.02 18.99 -30.73
CA PRO A 374 3.62 20.27 -30.35
C PRO A 374 4.76 20.72 -31.29
N ASP A 375 5.43 19.79 -31.99
CA ASP A 375 6.50 20.07 -32.96
C ASP A 375 6.58 18.98 -34.07
N ALA A 376 6.07 19.25 -35.25
CA ALA A 376 5.94 18.31 -36.36
C ALA A 376 7.30 18.04 -37.00
N SER A 377 8.24 18.98 -36.90
CA SER A 377 9.61 18.76 -37.37
C SER A 377 10.31 17.71 -36.51
N PHE A 378 10.17 17.82 -35.18
CA PHE A 378 10.66 16.81 -34.23
C PHE A 378 10.04 15.44 -34.49
N PHE A 379 8.71 15.36 -34.58
CA PHE A 379 8.00 14.09 -34.78
C PHE A 379 8.31 13.46 -36.15
N ASN A 380 8.46 14.25 -37.21
CA ASN A 380 8.91 13.73 -38.50
C ASN A 380 10.37 13.24 -38.44
N TYR A 381 11.26 13.91 -37.72
CA TYR A 381 12.66 13.47 -37.66
C TYR A 381 12.82 12.16 -36.88
N PHE A 382 12.25 12.08 -35.66
CA PHE A 382 12.45 10.94 -34.79
C PHE A 382 11.43 9.82 -35.00
N TRP A 383 10.17 10.15 -35.33
CA TRP A 383 9.03 9.23 -35.26
C TRP A 383 8.29 9.07 -36.60
N THR A 384 8.95 9.30 -37.73
CA THR A 384 8.37 9.03 -39.07
C THR A 384 7.82 7.60 -39.19
N GLY A 385 8.51 6.60 -38.62
CA GLY A 385 8.09 5.20 -38.68
C GLY A 385 6.95 4.80 -37.72
N ARG A 386 6.37 5.75 -36.96
CA ARG A 386 5.36 5.46 -35.93
C ARG A 386 3.92 5.75 -36.36
N LYS A 387 3.72 6.30 -37.57
CA LYS A 387 2.42 6.59 -38.19
C LYS A 387 2.24 5.88 -39.54
N ASP A 388 1.01 5.79 -40.01
CA ASP A 388 0.70 5.38 -41.38
C ASP A 388 1.24 6.37 -42.41
N THR A 389 1.50 5.88 -43.62
CA THR A 389 2.01 6.71 -44.74
C THR A 389 1.01 7.77 -45.19
N THR A 390 -0.29 7.55 -44.96
CA THR A 390 -1.37 8.50 -45.25
C THR A 390 -1.54 9.58 -44.19
N ALA A 391 -0.98 9.37 -42.99
CA ALA A 391 -1.07 10.30 -41.89
C ALA A 391 0.05 11.34 -41.95
N ASN A 392 -0.22 12.57 -41.50
CA ASN A 392 0.77 13.64 -41.38
C ASN A 392 0.74 14.21 -39.96
N TYR A 393 1.93 14.51 -39.43
CA TYR A 393 2.06 15.32 -38.21
C TYR A 393 1.78 16.78 -38.57
N ILE A 394 1.01 17.46 -37.74
CA ILE A 394 0.71 18.87 -37.89
C ILE A 394 0.85 19.61 -36.57
N ASP A 395 1.50 20.77 -36.63
CA ASP A 395 1.71 21.63 -35.49
C ASP A 395 0.47 22.44 -35.15
N ASP A 396 0.30 22.66 -33.85
CA ASP A 396 -0.69 23.61 -33.31
C ASP A 396 -0.22 25.06 -33.35
N ILE A 397 0.97 25.31 -33.91
CA ILE A 397 1.50 26.65 -34.06
C ILE A 397 1.00 27.18 -35.42
N PRO A 398 0.19 28.25 -35.44
CA PRO A 398 -0.23 28.85 -36.70
C PRO A 398 0.96 29.53 -37.40
N PRO A 399 0.93 29.74 -38.74
CA PRO A 399 2.01 30.40 -39.48
C PRO A 399 2.39 31.73 -38.84
N LYS A 400 3.69 32.01 -38.72
CA LYS A 400 4.18 33.22 -38.08
C LYS A 400 4.44 34.31 -39.12
N PHE A 401 3.93 35.50 -38.85
CA PHE A 401 4.24 36.70 -39.63
C PHE A 401 5.21 37.57 -38.85
N GLU A 402 6.10 38.29 -39.55
CA GLU A 402 7.00 39.27 -38.91
C GLU A 402 6.22 40.36 -38.15
N SER A 403 5.01 40.67 -38.63
CA SER A 403 4.02 41.50 -37.95
C SER A 403 2.61 41.19 -38.45
N ALA A 404 1.59 41.55 -37.65
CA ALA A 404 0.19 41.42 -38.05
C ALA A 404 -0.18 42.29 -39.28
N ASN A 405 0.63 43.31 -39.59
CA ASN A 405 0.44 44.24 -40.71
C ASN A 405 1.70 44.29 -41.58
N GLN A 406 1.69 43.67 -42.77
CA GLN A 406 2.84 43.69 -43.66
C GLN A 406 2.75 44.81 -44.71
N THR A 407 3.86 45.54 -44.87
CA THR A 407 3.93 46.69 -45.78
C THR A 407 4.70 46.36 -47.06
N ILE A 408 4.05 46.38 -48.24
CA ILE A 408 4.62 45.96 -49.53
C ILE A 408 4.60 47.12 -50.55
N CYS A 409 5.71 47.42 -51.23
CA CYS A 409 5.79 48.53 -52.21
C CYS A 409 4.97 48.24 -53.48
N SER A 410 4.14 49.20 -53.90
CA SER A 410 3.10 49.02 -54.95
C SER A 410 3.60 48.94 -56.41
N LYS A 411 4.80 48.40 -56.69
CA LYS A 411 5.19 48.21 -58.10
C LYS A 411 4.20 47.24 -58.76
N GLN A 412 3.80 47.59 -59.99
CA GLN A 412 2.69 47.02 -60.78
C GLN A 412 2.25 45.61 -60.33
N ASN A 413 1.19 45.54 -59.51
CA ASN A 413 0.41 44.34 -59.15
C ASN A 413 1.07 43.34 -58.17
N PRO A 414 1.24 43.69 -56.87
CA PRO A 414 1.71 42.75 -55.86
C PRO A 414 0.71 41.60 -55.61
N THR A 415 1.22 40.41 -55.31
CA THR A 415 0.49 39.14 -55.17
C THR A 415 0.76 38.46 -53.83
N ILE A 416 0.01 37.39 -53.48
CA ILE A 416 0.22 36.61 -52.25
C ILE A 416 1.66 36.12 -52.08
N ASN A 417 2.35 35.80 -53.18
CA ASN A 417 3.77 35.39 -53.13
C ASN A 417 4.72 36.48 -52.59
N ASP A 418 4.26 37.74 -52.52
CA ASP A 418 5.03 38.88 -52.00
C ASP A 418 4.87 39.07 -50.47
N ILE A 419 4.03 38.26 -49.81
CA ILE A 419 3.86 38.29 -48.35
C ILE A 419 4.95 37.43 -47.69
N THR A 420 5.62 37.96 -46.67
CA THR A 420 6.66 37.23 -45.91
C THR A 420 6.00 36.43 -44.78
N VAL A 421 5.98 35.11 -44.87
CA VAL A 421 5.40 34.22 -43.85
C VAL A 421 6.38 33.11 -43.52
N ASP A 422 6.52 32.81 -42.24
CA ASP A 422 7.29 31.67 -41.74
C ASP A 422 6.32 30.54 -41.36
N GLY A 423 6.36 29.43 -42.10
CA GLY A 423 5.43 28.32 -41.96
C GLY A 423 5.71 27.19 -42.95
N TYR A 424 5.15 26.00 -42.70
CA TYR A 424 5.34 24.81 -43.52
C TYR A 424 4.08 24.50 -44.33
N GLY A 425 4.21 24.41 -45.66
CA GLY A 425 3.10 24.08 -46.56
C GLY A 425 1.93 25.07 -46.49
N VAL A 426 2.22 26.37 -46.37
CA VAL A 426 1.20 27.39 -46.09
C VAL A 426 0.14 27.50 -47.19
N LYS A 427 -1.14 27.36 -46.81
CA LYS A 427 -2.30 27.68 -47.66
C LYS A 427 -2.95 28.99 -47.25
N TRP A 428 -3.51 29.70 -48.23
CA TRP A 428 -4.05 31.06 -48.05
C TRP A 428 -5.56 31.14 -48.29
N PHE A 429 -6.26 31.98 -47.52
CA PHE A 429 -7.72 32.12 -47.53
C PHE A 429 -8.14 33.59 -47.37
N ILE A 430 -9.35 33.92 -47.84
CA ILE A 430 -9.91 35.28 -47.75
C ILE A 430 -10.62 35.58 -46.43
N SER A 431 -10.96 34.56 -45.65
CA SER A 431 -11.67 34.70 -44.37
C SER A 431 -11.52 33.45 -43.53
N GLU A 432 -11.62 33.60 -42.21
CA GLU A 432 -11.53 32.53 -41.21
C GLU A 432 -12.52 31.36 -41.46
N SER A 433 -13.72 31.67 -41.96
CA SER A 433 -14.80 30.69 -42.17
C SER A 433 -14.89 30.11 -43.58
N ASN A 434 -14.06 30.55 -44.54
CA ASN A 434 -14.16 30.16 -45.95
C ASN A 434 -12.91 29.40 -46.39
N LEU A 435 -13.08 28.11 -46.68
CA LEU A 435 -12.01 27.15 -47.01
C LEU A 435 -11.63 27.13 -48.50
N ILE A 436 -11.98 28.16 -49.28
CA ILE A 436 -11.53 28.27 -50.67
C ILE A 436 -10.08 28.77 -50.68
N GLU A 437 -9.15 27.87 -51.03
CA GLU A 437 -7.72 28.14 -51.16
C GLU A 437 -7.44 29.20 -52.24
N LEU A 438 -6.62 30.19 -51.91
CA LEU A 438 -6.15 31.24 -52.80
C LEU A 438 -4.86 30.83 -53.52
N PRO A 439 -4.81 30.96 -54.87
CA PRO A 439 -3.57 30.84 -55.62
C PRO A 439 -2.52 31.88 -55.21
N LEU A 440 -1.24 31.53 -55.23
CA LEU A 440 -0.13 32.45 -54.88
C LEU A 440 -0.03 33.68 -55.78
N ASN A 441 -0.57 33.64 -57.00
CA ASN A 441 -0.63 34.77 -57.93
C ASN A 441 -1.86 35.69 -57.70
N THR A 442 -2.64 35.46 -56.64
CA THR A 442 -3.77 36.32 -56.28
C THR A 442 -3.26 37.72 -55.93
N LEU A 443 -3.87 38.75 -56.51
CA LEU A 443 -3.51 40.15 -56.26
C LEU A 443 -3.82 40.55 -54.80
N LEU A 444 -2.88 41.28 -54.20
CA LEU A 444 -3.05 41.88 -52.88
C LEU A 444 -3.92 43.13 -52.95
N VAL A 445 -4.77 43.30 -51.94
CA VAL A 445 -5.68 44.44 -51.81
C VAL A 445 -5.34 45.22 -50.54
N GLU A 446 -5.25 46.54 -50.66
CA GLU A 446 -5.02 47.46 -49.53
C GLU A 446 -6.01 47.21 -48.39
N GLY A 447 -5.49 47.11 -47.16
CA GLY A 447 -6.29 46.96 -45.95
C GLY A 447 -7.00 45.60 -45.83
N LYS A 448 -6.81 44.69 -46.79
CA LYS A 448 -7.43 43.37 -46.76
C LYS A 448 -6.63 42.43 -45.87
N THR A 449 -7.35 41.71 -45.02
CA THR A 449 -6.81 40.62 -44.21
C THR A 449 -6.89 39.31 -44.97
N TYR A 450 -5.76 38.61 -45.01
CA TYR A 450 -5.64 37.26 -45.54
C TYR A 450 -5.31 36.31 -44.39
N TYR A 451 -5.79 35.09 -44.49
CA TYR A 451 -5.62 34.06 -43.47
C TYR A 451 -4.70 32.99 -44.05
N ALA A 452 -3.77 32.52 -43.24
CA ALA A 452 -2.83 31.48 -43.58
C ALA A 452 -2.96 30.33 -42.58
N MET A 453 -2.84 29.10 -43.05
CA MET A 453 -2.64 27.95 -42.17
C MET A 453 -1.50 27.08 -42.67
N ASN A 454 -0.78 26.49 -41.72
CA ASN A 454 0.17 25.44 -42.00
C ASN A 454 -0.58 24.22 -42.51
N THR A 455 -0.04 23.56 -43.54
CA THR A 455 -0.58 22.29 -44.01
C THR A 455 0.51 21.24 -44.17
N ALA A 456 0.14 20.01 -43.83
CA ALA A 456 0.96 18.82 -44.04
C ALA A 456 0.10 17.78 -44.75
N GLY A 457 0.22 17.69 -46.08
CA GLY A 457 -0.67 16.87 -46.90
C GLY A 457 -2.12 17.41 -46.89
N ASN A 458 -3.05 16.63 -46.36
CA ASN A 458 -4.48 17.01 -46.23
C ASN A 458 -4.83 17.53 -44.82
N CYS A 459 -3.82 17.77 -43.97
CA CYS A 459 -4.04 18.28 -42.62
C CYS A 459 -3.92 19.79 -42.58
N GLU A 460 -4.86 20.38 -41.86
CA GLU A 460 -5.03 21.83 -41.73
C GLU A 460 -4.80 22.21 -40.27
N GLY A 461 -3.80 23.05 -40.03
CA GLY A 461 -3.46 23.55 -38.70
C GLY A 461 -4.29 24.79 -38.33
N PRO A 462 -4.10 25.35 -37.14
CA PRO A 462 -4.76 26.60 -36.77
C PRO A 462 -4.35 27.74 -37.72
N GLN A 463 -5.30 28.64 -37.99
CA GLN A 463 -5.09 29.80 -38.87
C GLN A 463 -4.46 30.97 -38.11
N SER A 464 -3.56 31.70 -38.76
CA SER A 464 -3.19 33.07 -38.40
C SER A 464 -3.58 34.02 -39.53
N SER A 465 -3.64 35.30 -39.23
CA SER A 465 -4.01 36.32 -40.22
C SER A 465 -2.97 37.42 -40.35
N VAL A 466 -2.93 38.02 -41.53
CA VAL A 466 -2.08 39.18 -41.86
C VAL A 466 -2.89 40.17 -42.67
N THR A 467 -2.84 41.44 -42.26
CA THR A 467 -3.44 42.54 -43.02
C THR A 467 -2.38 43.17 -43.90
N ILE A 468 -2.72 43.38 -45.17
CA ILE A 468 -1.80 43.98 -46.14
C ILE A 468 -1.95 45.49 -46.15
N SER A 469 -0.82 46.20 -46.05
CA SER A 469 -0.70 47.61 -46.40
C SER A 469 0.22 47.74 -47.61
N LEU A 470 -0.33 48.19 -48.73
CA LEU A 470 0.40 48.51 -49.94
C LEU A 470 0.99 49.92 -49.82
N LYS A 471 2.32 49.99 -49.79
CA LYS A 471 3.05 51.25 -49.77
C LYS A 471 3.14 51.83 -51.18
N ILE A 472 2.23 52.74 -51.47
CA ILE A 472 2.37 53.71 -52.54
C ILE A 472 3.31 54.81 -52.08
N THR A 473 4.39 55.09 -52.84
CA THR A 473 5.09 56.36 -52.65
C THR A 473 4.25 57.41 -53.34
N THR A 474 3.40 58.06 -52.55
CA THR A 474 2.48 59.07 -53.03
C THR A 474 3.28 60.22 -53.63
N ARG A 475 2.75 60.88 -54.66
CA ARG A 475 3.20 62.23 -54.99
C ARG A 475 3.20 63.10 -53.73
N PRO A 476 4.09 64.09 -53.59
CA PRO A 476 4.03 64.98 -52.45
C PRO A 476 2.63 65.55 -52.34
N ILE A 477 2.18 65.70 -51.11
CA ILE A 477 0.83 66.13 -50.86
C ILE A 477 0.89 67.64 -50.85
N ALA A 478 0.51 68.21 -51.98
CA ALA A 478 0.19 69.62 -52.07
C ALA A 478 -1.32 69.77 -52.10
N VAL A 479 -1.84 70.60 -51.21
CA VAL A 479 -3.24 71.01 -51.28
C VAL A 479 -3.39 71.90 -52.52
N THR A 480 -4.48 71.77 -53.26
CA THR A 480 -4.70 72.53 -54.51
C THR A 480 -6.20 72.72 -54.75
N PRO A 481 -6.72 73.94 -54.85
CA PRO A 481 -6.03 75.19 -54.56
C PRO A 481 -5.59 75.30 -53.10
N GLN A 482 -4.42 75.88 -52.84
CA GLN A 482 -4.03 76.32 -51.50
C GLN A 482 -4.72 77.63 -51.16
N ASN A 483 -5.32 77.65 -49.99
CA ASN A 483 -6.25 78.67 -49.57
C ASN A 483 -5.68 79.52 -48.44
N LEU A 484 -5.13 80.68 -48.77
CA LEU A 484 -4.51 81.54 -47.77
C LEU A 484 -5.56 82.55 -47.26
N CYS A 485 -5.57 82.86 -45.96
CA CYS A 485 -6.52 83.84 -45.45
C CYS A 485 -6.30 85.17 -46.17
N LYS A 486 -7.37 85.71 -46.75
CA LYS A 486 -7.31 86.90 -47.61
C LYS A 486 -6.63 88.11 -46.92
N ILE A 487 -6.52 88.06 -45.60
CA ILE A 487 -6.06 89.15 -44.74
C ILE A 487 -4.50 89.26 -44.70
N ALA A 488 -3.69 88.42 -45.40
CA ALA A 488 -2.22 88.27 -45.14
C ALA A 488 -1.13 88.28 -46.28
N ASN A 489 -1.37 88.44 -47.59
CA ASN A 489 -0.35 88.58 -48.71
C ASN A 489 0.85 87.54 -48.84
N PRO A 490 0.70 86.38 -49.54
CA PRO A 490 1.67 85.23 -49.53
C PRO A 490 2.56 84.92 -50.81
N THR A 491 3.67 84.12 -50.68
CA THR A 491 4.68 83.61 -51.69
C THR A 491 4.81 82.06 -51.79
N LEU A 492 5.61 81.45 -52.70
CA LEU A 492 5.78 79.98 -52.88
C LEU A 492 6.29 79.27 -51.62
N ALA A 493 7.11 79.93 -50.82
CA ALA A 493 7.53 79.44 -49.50
C ALA A 493 6.35 79.38 -48.51
N ASN A 494 5.26 80.07 -48.81
CA ASN A 494 3.99 80.02 -48.09
C ASN A 494 3.02 78.99 -48.69
N LEU A 495 3.40 78.25 -49.74
CA LEU A 495 2.65 77.08 -50.17
C LEU A 495 3.02 75.88 -49.31
N GLU A 496 2.01 75.36 -48.63
CA GLU A 496 2.09 74.13 -47.86
C GLU A 496 2.13 72.94 -48.80
N ILE A 497 3.33 72.44 -49.03
CA ILE A 497 3.57 71.15 -49.64
C ILE A 497 4.19 70.23 -48.59
N SER A 498 3.59 69.07 -48.41
CA SER A 498 4.08 68.08 -47.46
C SER A 498 4.65 66.90 -48.21
N GLY A 499 5.94 66.67 -47.98
CA GLY A 499 6.63 65.49 -48.46
C GLY A 499 8.13 65.56 -48.18
N ASN A 500 8.82 64.47 -48.44
CA ASN A 500 10.24 64.33 -48.13
C ASN A 500 11.10 64.72 -49.34
N ASN A 501 12.12 65.57 -49.14
CA ASN A 501 13.03 66.03 -50.20
C ASN A 501 12.30 66.64 -51.42
N ILE A 502 11.45 67.65 -51.17
CA ILE A 502 10.60 68.28 -52.20
C ILE A 502 11.41 69.03 -53.25
N THR A 503 11.10 68.80 -54.52
CA THR A 503 11.63 69.57 -55.66
C THR A 503 10.47 70.16 -56.47
N TRP A 504 10.50 71.46 -56.73
CA TRP A 504 9.45 72.21 -57.46
C TRP A 504 9.82 72.44 -58.93
N TYR A 505 8.84 72.43 -59.83
CA TYR A 505 8.99 72.51 -61.28
C TYR A 505 7.96 73.45 -61.91
N ASP A 506 8.31 73.99 -63.08
CA ASP A 506 7.43 74.80 -63.94
C ASP A 506 6.47 73.97 -64.81
N SER A 507 6.61 72.63 -64.83
CA SER A 507 5.83 71.72 -65.68
C SER A 507 5.61 70.32 -65.05
N LEU A 508 4.47 69.69 -65.39
CA LEU A 508 4.07 68.33 -64.99
C LEU A 508 4.96 67.23 -65.57
N LEU A 509 5.53 67.41 -66.78
CA LEU A 509 6.40 66.45 -67.46
C LEU A 509 7.53 67.21 -68.21
N GLY A 510 8.80 66.85 -67.99
CA GLY A 510 9.95 67.37 -68.77
C GLY A 510 10.39 68.84 -68.53
N GLY A 511 10.05 69.47 -67.40
CA GLY A 511 10.44 70.86 -67.06
C GLY A 511 11.66 71.04 -66.12
N ASN A 512 12.04 72.30 -65.88
CA ASN A 512 13.18 72.71 -65.03
C ASN A 512 12.75 72.97 -63.57
N PRO A 513 13.63 72.76 -62.57
CA PRO A 513 13.32 73.13 -61.19
C PRO A 513 13.23 74.65 -60.98
N ILE A 514 12.28 75.13 -60.16
CA ILE A 514 12.06 76.57 -59.85
C ILE A 514 12.27 76.91 -58.36
N PRO A 515 12.73 78.13 -57.99
CA PRO A 515 13.08 78.49 -56.60
C PRO A 515 11.90 78.88 -55.71
N ILE A 516 12.02 78.61 -54.39
CA ILE A 516 10.95 78.79 -53.38
C ILE A 516 10.57 80.27 -53.08
N THR A 517 11.32 81.27 -53.55
CA THR A 517 11.07 82.70 -53.24
C THR A 517 10.05 83.41 -54.15
N THR A 518 9.38 82.69 -55.05
CA THR A 518 8.49 83.28 -56.08
C THR A 518 7.13 83.71 -55.50
N SER A 519 6.58 84.89 -55.82
CA SER A 519 5.28 85.38 -55.27
C SER A 519 4.05 84.66 -55.83
N LEU A 520 2.98 84.48 -55.03
CA LEU A 520 1.77 83.75 -55.43
C LEU A 520 0.73 84.65 -56.08
N MET A 521 0.05 84.11 -57.09
CA MET A 521 -1.06 84.77 -57.76
C MET A 521 -2.28 83.84 -57.73
N THR A 522 -3.44 84.36 -57.30
CA THR A 522 -4.69 83.57 -57.30
C THR A 522 -4.96 83.10 -58.73
N GLY A 523 -5.26 81.81 -58.91
CA GLY A 523 -5.51 81.24 -60.24
C GLY A 523 -4.29 80.71 -61.01
N PHE A 524 -3.08 80.64 -60.44
CA PHE A 524 -1.87 80.04 -61.06
C PHE A 524 -1.55 78.63 -60.54
N LEU A 525 -0.85 77.80 -61.33
CA LEU A 525 -0.46 76.40 -61.06
C LEU A 525 1.06 76.17 -61.01
N TYR A 526 1.55 75.44 -60.00
CA TYR A 526 2.97 75.06 -59.79
C TYR A 526 3.12 73.55 -59.55
N TYR A 527 4.25 72.89 -59.84
CA TYR A 527 4.37 71.42 -59.79
C TYR A 527 5.47 70.90 -58.85
N ALA A 528 5.33 69.75 -58.19
CA ALA A 528 6.35 69.22 -57.27
C ALA A 528 6.38 67.68 -57.11
N SER A 529 7.56 67.09 -56.82
CA SER A 529 7.74 65.65 -56.50
C SER A 529 8.40 65.41 -55.14
N GLN A 530 8.34 64.18 -54.62
CA GLN A 530 8.98 63.73 -53.37
C GLN A 530 9.71 62.40 -53.54
N SER A 531 10.66 62.16 -52.63
CA SER A 531 11.39 60.89 -52.53
C SER A 531 11.46 60.43 -51.08
N SER A 532 11.16 59.14 -50.82
CA SER A 532 11.23 58.59 -49.46
C SER A 532 11.66 57.12 -49.47
N ASN A 533 12.69 56.79 -48.68
CA ASN A 533 13.24 55.43 -48.48
C ASN A 533 13.44 54.61 -49.76
N GLY A 534 14.04 55.23 -50.79
CA GLY A 534 14.48 54.54 -52.02
C GLY A 534 13.44 54.42 -53.15
N CYS A 535 12.23 54.99 -52.99
CA CYS A 535 11.23 55.10 -54.06
C CYS A 535 10.88 56.58 -54.32
N GLU A 536 10.83 57.00 -55.60
CA GLU A 536 10.44 58.35 -56.04
C GLU A 536 8.96 58.37 -56.50
N SER A 537 8.27 59.47 -56.25
CA SER A 537 6.86 59.63 -56.60
C SER A 537 6.61 60.33 -57.94
N GLU A 538 5.40 60.21 -58.49
CA GLU A 538 4.88 61.10 -59.54
C GLU A 538 4.82 62.58 -59.09
N ARG A 539 4.77 63.55 -60.03
CA ARG A 539 4.67 65.01 -59.73
C ARG A 539 3.22 65.45 -59.42
N VAL A 540 3.02 66.39 -58.49
CA VAL A 540 1.72 66.97 -58.11
C VAL A 540 1.59 68.43 -58.59
N PRO A 541 0.45 68.85 -59.16
CA PRO A 541 0.13 70.26 -59.43
C PRO A 541 -0.50 71.00 -58.23
N VAL A 542 -0.21 72.30 -58.09
CA VAL A 542 -0.58 73.17 -56.95
C VAL A 542 -1.16 74.49 -57.45
N PHE A 543 -2.48 74.62 -57.35
CA PHE A 543 -3.30 75.79 -57.66
C PHE A 543 -3.44 76.67 -56.40
N VAL A 544 -3.85 77.95 -56.49
CA VAL A 544 -3.91 78.87 -55.33
C VAL A 544 -5.20 79.73 -55.31
N ASN A 545 -5.90 79.78 -54.15
CA ASN A 545 -7.14 80.54 -53.81
C ASN A 545 -7.05 81.17 -52.38
N LEU A 546 -8.08 81.90 -51.86
CA LEU A 546 -8.10 82.58 -50.54
C LEU A 546 -9.49 82.44 -49.78
N LEU A 547 -9.64 82.07 -48.46
CA LEU A 547 -10.90 81.48 -47.80
C LEU A 547 -11.42 81.93 -46.36
N ASN A 548 -12.62 81.40 -45.89
CA ASN A 548 -13.47 81.59 -44.63
C ASN A 548 -14.02 80.22 -43.98
N ILE A 549 -14.41 80.08 -42.67
CA ILE A 549 -14.27 78.79 -41.83
C ILE A 549 -15.46 78.25 -40.93
N VAL A 550 -15.51 76.90 -40.63
CA VAL A 550 -16.50 76.05 -39.84
C VAL A 550 -16.14 75.68 -38.35
N LYS A 551 -17.12 75.26 -37.49
CA LYS A 551 -17.02 74.88 -36.03
C LYS A 551 -16.36 73.49 -35.74
N PRO A 552 -15.88 73.19 -34.50
CA PRO A 552 -15.32 71.87 -34.14
C PRO A 552 -16.38 70.80 -33.85
N SER A 553 -15.97 69.52 -33.85
CA SER A 553 -16.82 68.33 -33.66
C SER A 553 -16.56 67.65 -32.30
N ASN A 554 -17.60 67.17 -31.61
CA ASN A 554 -17.47 66.50 -30.30
C ASN A 554 -18.29 65.20 -30.18
N PHE A 555 -18.07 64.44 -29.10
CA PHE A 555 -18.84 63.26 -28.70
C PHE A 555 -19.28 63.38 -27.22
N PRO A 556 -20.56 63.70 -26.91
CA PRO A 556 -21.05 63.82 -25.54
C PRO A 556 -21.93 62.64 -25.08
N PRO A 557 -21.99 62.30 -23.77
CA PRO A 557 -21.16 62.80 -22.65
C PRO A 557 -19.82 62.05 -22.48
N GLN A 558 -18.83 62.69 -21.84
CA GLN A 558 -17.52 62.09 -21.53
C GLN A 558 -17.37 61.83 -20.03
N THR A 559 -16.81 60.66 -19.68
CA THR A 559 -16.66 60.20 -18.29
C THR A 559 -15.19 60.13 -17.88
N PHE A 560 -14.87 60.67 -16.71
CA PHE A 560 -13.54 60.66 -16.10
C PHE A 560 -13.59 60.04 -14.69
N CYS A 561 -12.49 59.47 -14.22
CA CYS A 561 -12.38 59.00 -12.84
C CYS A 561 -11.93 60.13 -11.93
N ILE A 562 -12.46 60.22 -10.71
CA ILE A 562 -12.18 61.33 -9.78
C ILE A 562 -10.69 61.55 -9.51
N GLN A 563 -9.89 60.49 -9.50
CA GLN A 563 -8.45 60.52 -9.27
C GLN A 563 -7.64 61.12 -10.43
N GLN A 564 -8.23 61.25 -11.63
CA GLN A 564 -7.54 61.85 -12.77
C GLN A 564 -7.40 63.36 -12.60
N ASN A 565 -8.19 64.00 -11.70
CA ASN A 565 -8.26 65.46 -11.57
C ASN A 565 -8.35 66.14 -12.94
N ALA A 566 -9.19 65.55 -13.81
CA ALA A 566 -9.18 65.85 -15.22
C ALA A 566 -9.43 67.34 -15.48
N THR A 567 -8.81 67.86 -16.53
CA THR A 567 -8.90 69.27 -16.92
C THR A 567 -9.45 69.40 -18.35
N LEU A 568 -9.80 70.61 -18.78
CA LEU A 568 -10.34 70.87 -20.12
C LEU A 568 -9.47 70.34 -21.28
N SER A 569 -8.14 70.27 -21.12
CA SER A 569 -7.26 69.65 -22.12
C SER A 569 -7.47 68.15 -22.34
N GLU A 570 -8.09 67.46 -21.38
CA GLU A 570 -8.29 66.01 -21.42
C GLU A 570 -9.63 65.61 -22.05
N ILE A 571 -10.49 66.60 -22.35
CA ILE A 571 -11.73 66.38 -23.11
C ILE A 571 -11.38 66.00 -24.55
N SER A 572 -11.87 64.85 -25.00
CA SER A 572 -11.74 64.39 -26.38
C SER A 572 -12.63 65.21 -27.31
N ILE A 573 -12.05 66.12 -28.08
CA ILE A 573 -12.75 66.96 -29.05
C ILE A 573 -11.94 67.07 -30.34
N THR A 574 -12.60 67.04 -31.51
CA THR A 574 -11.94 67.05 -32.81
C THR A 574 -12.10 68.42 -33.46
N GLY A 575 -10.99 69.15 -33.57
CA GLY A 575 -10.90 70.42 -34.25
C GLY A 575 -9.50 71.04 -34.12
N GLN A 576 -9.26 72.22 -34.69
CA GLN A 576 -7.93 72.84 -34.72
C GLN A 576 -7.85 74.04 -33.76
N ASN A 577 -6.78 74.17 -32.97
CA ASN A 577 -6.57 75.31 -32.06
C ASN A 577 -7.80 75.58 -31.17
N ILE A 578 -8.20 74.57 -30.41
CA ILE A 578 -9.42 74.61 -29.60
C ILE A 578 -9.32 75.66 -28.50
N LYS A 579 -10.38 76.45 -28.34
CA LYS A 579 -10.55 77.39 -27.23
C LYS A 579 -11.81 77.02 -26.45
N TRP A 580 -11.71 76.99 -25.13
CA TRP A 580 -12.80 76.60 -24.24
C TRP A 580 -13.44 77.78 -23.54
N TYR A 581 -14.73 77.65 -23.25
CA TYR A 581 -15.55 78.69 -22.66
C TYR A 581 -16.57 78.10 -21.68
N ASP A 582 -16.93 78.90 -20.68
CA ASP A 582 -17.96 78.59 -19.68
C ASP A 582 -19.40 78.73 -20.21
N ALA A 583 -19.57 79.40 -21.36
CA ALA A 583 -20.87 79.61 -21.99
C ALA A 583 -20.78 79.62 -23.53
N LEU A 584 -21.92 79.30 -24.17
CA LEU A 584 -22.07 79.19 -25.62
C LEU A 584 -21.81 80.53 -26.36
N THR A 585 -22.13 81.67 -25.76
CA THR A 585 -21.91 83.02 -26.30
C THR A 585 -21.48 83.96 -25.17
N ASN A 586 -20.61 84.93 -25.46
CA ASN A 586 -20.04 85.89 -24.49
C ASN A 586 -19.38 85.28 -23.23
N GLY A 587 -19.15 83.96 -23.23
CA GLY A 587 -18.47 83.26 -22.14
C GLY A 587 -17.00 83.64 -22.03
N THR A 588 -16.46 83.53 -20.82
CA THR A 588 -15.05 83.78 -20.55
C THR A 588 -14.19 82.64 -21.12
N LEU A 589 -13.03 82.99 -21.67
CA LEU A 589 -12.08 81.99 -22.16
C LEU A 589 -11.53 81.23 -20.95
N LEU A 590 -11.78 79.94 -20.90
CA LEU A 590 -11.28 79.04 -19.88
C LEU A 590 -9.90 78.53 -20.27
N SER A 591 -9.01 78.44 -19.29
CA SER A 591 -7.70 77.81 -19.47
C SER A 591 -7.88 76.31 -19.72
N ASN A 592 -7.03 75.71 -20.54
CA ASN A 592 -6.98 74.25 -20.69
C ASN A 592 -6.71 73.50 -19.37
N THR A 593 -6.15 74.19 -18.37
CA THR A 593 -5.90 73.66 -17.03
C THR A 593 -7.08 73.76 -16.07
N THR A 594 -8.24 74.26 -16.51
CA THR A 594 -9.44 74.34 -15.66
C THR A 594 -9.89 72.94 -15.26
N PRO A 595 -10.04 72.63 -13.96
CA PRO A 595 -10.54 71.33 -13.50
C PRO A 595 -11.96 71.08 -13.98
N LEU A 596 -12.23 69.84 -14.37
CA LEU A 596 -13.57 69.40 -14.73
C LEU A 596 -14.40 69.15 -13.47
N GLU A 597 -15.68 69.52 -13.55
CA GLU A 597 -16.65 69.30 -12.49
C GLU A 597 -17.77 68.35 -12.94
N ASN A 598 -18.23 67.49 -12.03
CA ASN A 598 -19.24 66.48 -12.34
C ASN A 598 -20.57 67.13 -12.72
N GLY A 599 -21.12 66.78 -13.88
CA GLY A 599 -22.40 67.29 -14.38
C GLY A 599 -22.32 68.65 -15.09
N ILE A 600 -21.13 69.24 -15.24
CA ILE A 600 -20.95 70.54 -15.91
C ILE A 600 -20.76 70.38 -17.43
N THR A 601 -21.28 71.35 -18.19
CA THR A 601 -21.12 71.45 -19.66
C THR A 601 -20.17 72.58 -20.03
N TYR A 602 -19.12 72.29 -20.82
CA TYR A 602 -18.15 73.26 -21.32
C TYR A 602 -18.27 73.47 -22.83
N TYR A 603 -17.86 74.62 -23.35
CA TYR A 603 -18.09 74.99 -24.76
C TYR A 603 -16.78 75.25 -25.52
N ALA A 604 -16.60 74.70 -26.73
CA ALA A 604 -15.36 74.81 -27.49
C ALA A 604 -15.51 75.46 -28.87
N SER A 605 -14.65 76.40 -29.27
CA SER A 605 -14.47 76.85 -30.67
C SER A 605 -13.14 76.34 -31.24
N GLN A 606 -12.97 76.43 -32.57
CA GLN A 606 -11.72 76.11 -33.26
C GLN A 606 -11.21 77.28 -34.09
N THR A 607 -9.90 77.38 -34.29
CA THR A 607 -9.28 78.31 -35.22
C THR A 607 -8.59 77.51 -36.33
N ILE A 608 -9.15 77.52 -37.54
CA ILE A 608 -8.50 76.91 -38.73
C ILE A 608 -7.87 78.07 -39.50
N ASN A 609 -6.72 77.88 -40.13
CA ASN A 609 -6.06 78.88 -41.01
C ASN A 609 -5.97 80.33 -40.46
N GLY A 610 -5.96 80.55 -39.13
CA GLY A 610 -5.91 81.88 -38.51
C GLY A 610 -7.25 82.62 -38.36
N CYS A 611 -8.38 81.99 -38.72
CA CYS A 611 -9.72 82.54 -38.47
C CYS A 611 -10.48 81.66 -37.45
N GLU A 612 -11.01 82.27 -36.40
CA GLU A 612 -11.75 81.58 -35.35
C GLU A 612 -13.21 81.31 -35.77
N SER A 613 -13.69 80.11 -35.48
CA SER A 613 -15.06 79.62 -35.75
C SER A 613 -15.99 79.79 -34.54
N GLU A 614 -17.26 79.42 -34.67
CA GLU A 614 -18.23 79.44 -33.56
C GLU A 614 -18.10 78.21 -32.61
N ARG A 615 -18.75 78.23 -31.42
CA ARG A 615 -18.57 77.28 -30.28
C ARG A 615 -19.54 76.06 -30.25
N ILE A 616 -19.17 74.93 -29.61
CA ILE A 616 -19.93 73.65 -29.43
C ILE A 616 -19.94 73.12 -27.96
N PRO A 617 -21.06 72.60 -27.37
CA PRO A 617 -21.16 72.15 -25.94
C PRO A 617 -20.77 70.68 -25.63
N VAL A 618 -20.06 70.41 -24.53
CA VAL A 618 -19.60 69.09 -24.05
C VAL A 618 -19.95 68.85 -22.56
N LEU A 619 -20.75 67.81 -22.24
CA LEU A 619 -21.14 67.41 -20.86
C LEU A 619 -20.13 66.44 -20.23
N ILE A 620 -19.77 66.67 -18.95
CA ILE A 620 -18.81 65.86 -18.18
C ILE A 620 -19.47 65.05 -17.06
N ASN A 621 -19.08 63.79 -16.93
CA ASN A 621 -19.41 62.90 -15.80
C ASN A 621 -18.13 62.49 -15.06
N ILE A 622 -18.12 62.57 -13.73
CA ILE A 622 -16.99 62.12 -12.89
C ILE A 622 -17.43 60.93 -12.02
N GLN A 623 -16.77 59.80 -12.21
CA GLN A 623 -17.01 58.57 -11.45
C GLN A 623 -16.12 58.52 -10.20
N ASN A 624 -16.72 58.30 -9.04
CA ASN A 624 -16.04 58.12 -7.76
C ASN A 624 -16.27 56.71 -7.23
N THR A 625 -15.27 55.84 -7.32
CA THR A 625 -15.35 54.44 -6.88
C THR A 625 -14.96 54.32 -5.40
N PRO A 626 -15.81 53.77 -4.52
CA PRO A 626 -15.47 53.55 -3.11
C PRO A 626 -14.40 52.45 -2.96
N ALA A 627 -13.64 52.47 -1.85
CA ALA A 627 -12.72 51.39 -1.50
C ALA A 627 -13.49 50.09 -1.15
N PRO A 628 -12.88 48.90 -1.31
CA PRO A 628 -13.49 47.65 -0.85
C PRO A 628 -13.67 47.64 0.68
N THR A 629 -14.55 46.77 1.19
CA THR A 629 -14.85 46.66 2.63
C THR A 629 -14.42 45.31 3.19
N GLY A 630 -14.02 45.26 4.46
CA GLY A 630 -13.62 44.01 5.10
C GLY A 630 -12.90 44.24 6.42
N ASN A 631 -12.53 43.15 7.09
CA ASN A 631 -11.77 43.23 8.34
C ASN A 631 -10.34 43.71 8.06
N THR A 632 -9.92 44.77 8.74
CA THR A 632 -8.59 45.38 8.60
C THR A 632 -7.49 44.60 9.31
N ASN A 633 -7.82 43.62 10.15
CA ASN A 633 -6.86 42.73 10.81
C ASN A 633 -7.28 41.28 10.57
N GLN A 634 -6.45 40.52 9.86
CA GLN A 634 -6.75 39.12 9.54
C GLN A 634 -5.60 38.21 9.96
N THR A 635 -5.96 37.08 10.57
CA THR A 635 -5.02 36.14 11.15
C THR A 635 -5.00 34.86 10.35
N PHE A 636 -3.82 34.40 9.96
CA PHE A 636 -3.60 33.19 9.18
C PHE A 636 -2.52 32.31 9.82
N CYS A 637 -2.45 31.05 9.42
CA CYS A 637 -1.41 30.13 9.89
C CYS A 637 -0.29 30.08 8.86
N SER A 638 0.94 30.35 9.27
CA SER A 638 2.07 30.36 8.32
C SER A 638 2.30 29.01 7.67
N SER A 639 1.98 27.90 8.34
CA SER A 639 2.08 26.53 7.81
C SER A 639 1.16 26.26 6.62
N GLN A 640 0.18 27.12 6.36
CA GLN A 640 -0.72 27.01 5.20
C GLN A 640 -0.23 27.80 3.98
N ASN A 641 0.94 28.46 4.07
CA ASN A 641 1.51 29.32 3.03
C ASN A 641 0.47 30.31 2.44
N PRO A 642 -0.22 31.11 3.28
CA PRO A 642 -1.30 31.98 2.83
C PRO A 642 -0.79 33.04 1.84
N THR A 643 -1.62 33.37 0.85
CA THR A 643 -1.34 34.38 -0.18
C THR A 643 -2.38 35.50 -0.15
N LEU A 644 -2.21 36.56 -0.94
CA LEU A 644 -3.17 37.66 -1.03
C LEU A 644 -4.58 37.22 -1.46
N GLU A 645 -4.72 36.13 -2.21
CA GLU A 645 -6.01 35.54 -2.57
C GLU A 645 -6.79 35.00 -1.35
N THR A 646 -6.08 34.63 -0.27
CA THR A 646 -6.71 34.08 0.95
C THR A 646 -7.33 35.15 1.86
N ILE A 647 -7.05 36.44 1.60
CA ILE A 647 -7.58 37.54 2.40
C ILE A 647 -9.08 37.73 2.10
N VAL A 648 -9.91 37.71 3.15
CA VAL A 648 -11.36 37.82 3.03
C VAL A 648 -11.78 39.29 3.05
N ILE A 649 -12.11 39.86 1.88
CA ILE A 649 -12.68 41.20 1.73
C ILE A 649 -13.82 41.18 0.69
N SER A 650 -14.70 42.19 0.73
CA SER A 650 -15.83 42.35 -0.19
C SER A 650 -15.61 43.55 -1.12
N GLY A 651 -15.60 43.30 -2.43
CA GLY A 651 -15.47 44.32 -3.49
C GLY A 651 -15.34 43.71 -4.87
N ASN A 652 -15.32 44.55 -5.91
CA ASN A 652 -15.30 44.15 -7.32
C ASN A 652 -13.89 44.27 -7.96
N GLN A 653 -13.41 43.23 -8.65
CA GLN A 653 -12.10 43.23 -9.32
C GLN A 653 -10.96 43.79 -8.43
N ILE A 654 -10.70 43.13 -7.31
CA ILE A 654 -9.73 43.55 -6.30
C ILE A 654 -8.31 43.58 -6.87
N LYS A 655 -7.57 44.65 -6.55
CA LYS A 655 -6.12 44.73 -6.76
C LYS A 655 -5.39 45.01 -5.45
N TRP A 656 -4.23 44.42 -5.27
CA TRP A 656 -3.44 44.53 -4.05
C TRP A 656 -2.17 45.34 -4.26
N TYR A 657 -1.80 46.11 -3.24
CA TYR A 657 -0.63 46.99 -3.26
C TYR A 657 0.20 46.90 -1.98
N THR A 658 1.49 47.19 -2.11
CA THR A 658 2.36 47.53 -0.98
C THR A 658 2.03 48.90 -0.40
N SER A 659 2.57 49.23 0.78
CA SER A 659 2.51 50.59 1.35
C SER A 659 3.14 51.66 0.44
N ALA A 660 4.10 51.28 -0.39
CA ALA A 660 4.73 52.15 -1.38
C ALA A 660 3.91 52.29 -2.69
N GLY A 661 2.76 51.62 -2.81
CA GLY A 661 1.86 51.72 -3.96
C GLY A 661 2.21 50.80 -5.14
N ILE A 662 3.12 49.84 -4.98
CA ILE A 662 3.47 48.86 -6.02
C ILE A 662 2.40 47.78 -6.09
N LEU A 663 1.92 47.45 -7.30
CA LEU A 663 0.93 46.39 -7.56
C LEU A 663 1.51 45.00 -7.28
N LEU A 664 0.73 44.15 -6.60
CA LEU A 664 1.10 42.80 -6.20
C LEU A 664 0.20 41.76 -6.90
N SER A 665 0.77 40.59 -7.20
CA SER A 665 0.02 39.43 -7.71
C SER A 665 -0.79 38.77 -6.60
N ASN A 666 -1.97 38.21 -6.91
CA ASN A 666 -2.76 37.43 -5.96
C ASN A 666 -2.00 36.22 -5.37
N SER A 667 -0.98 35.72 -6.08
CA SER A 667 -0.10 34.65 -5.61
C SER A 667 0.99 35.09 -4.61
N THR A 668 1.09 36.38 -4.27
CA THR A 668 2.09 36.89 -3.33
C THR A 668 1.85 36.32 -1.93
N SER A 669 2.87 35.71 -1.33
CA SER A 669 2.82 35.18 0.04
C SER A 669 2.65 36.28 1.08
N LEU A 670 1.80 36.02 2.07
CA LEU A 670 1.60 36.94 3.18
C LEU A 670 2.80 36.90 4.14
N GLN A 671 3.10 38.05 4.75
CA GLN A 671 4.15 38.21 5.75
C GLN A 671 3.56 38.70 7.07
N ASP A 672 4.10 38.21 8.18
CA ASP A 672 3.63 38.57 9.52
C ASP A 672 3.85 40.07 9.80
N GLY A 673 2.84 40.71 10.39
CA GLY A 673 2.86 42.14 10.72
C GLY A 673 2.81 43.09 9.51
N VAL A 674 2.75 42.57 8.28
CA VAL A 674 2.72 43.40 7.06
C VAL A 674 1.30 43.83 6.73
N THR A 675 1.15 45.11 6.39
CA THR A 675 -0.11 45.68 5.90
C THR A 675 -0.13 45.74 4.38
N TYR A 676 -1.14 45.13 3.78
CA TYR A 676 -1.42 45.17 2.34
C TYR A 676 -2.62 46.08 2.05
N TYR A 677 -2.65 46.70 0.88
CA TYR A 677 -3.64 47.72 0.54
C TYR A 677 -4.50 47.25 -0.64
N ALA A 678 -5.79 47.02 -0.43
CA ALA A 678 -6.71 46.61 -1.47
C ALA A 678 -7.45 47.79 -2.08
N SER A 679 -7.50 47.86 -3.42
CA SER A 679 -8.44 48.70 -4.16
C SER A 679 -9.48 47.83 -4.88
N GLN A 680 -10.52 48.46 -5.39
CA GLN A 680 -11.49 47.81 -6.27
C GLN A 680 -11.71 48.62 -7.54
N THR A 681 -12.18 47.97 -8.61
CA THR A 681 -12.46 48.61 -9.90
C THR A 681 -13.93 48.47 -10.24
N GLU A 682 -14.61 49.60 -10.47
CA GLU A 682 -16.01 49.65 -10.92
C GLU A 682 -16.13 50.60 -12.11
N ASN A 683 -16.82 50.17 -13.17
CA ASN A 683 -17.00 50.95 -14.41
C ASN A 683 -15.69 51.55 -14.96
N ASN A 684 -14.60 50.76 -14.96
CA ASN A 684 -13.24 51.14 -15.37
C ASN A 684 -12.54 52.19 -14.49
N CYS A 685 -13.13 52.60 -13.35
CA CYS A 685 -12.49 53.49 -12.40
C CYS A 685 -12.08 52.73 -11.13
N GLU A 686 -10.78 52.72 -10.84
CA GLU A 686 -10.23 52.16 -9.61
C GLU A 686 -10.48 53.10 -8.42
N SER A 687 -10.71 52.56 -7.23
CA SER A 687 -10.92 53.35 -6.02
C SER A 687 -9.68 54.17 -5.64
N SER A 688 -9.87 55.46 -5.35
CA SER A 688 -8.79 56.36 -4.92
C SER A 688 -8.26 56.01 -3.52
N ASN A 689 -9.18 55.62 -2.63
CA ASN A 689 -8.85 55.08 -1.31
C ASN A 689 -8.64 53.55 -1.40
N LYS A 690 -7.77 53.03 -0.54
CA LYS A 690 -7.48 51.60 -0.41
C LYS A 690 -7.80 51.12 1.00
N LEU A 691 -8.31 49.90 1.13
CA LEU A 691 -8.49 49.24 2.42
C LEU A 691 -7.14 48.66 2.88
N ALA A 692 -6.64 49.13 4.00
CA ALA A 692 -5.44 48.59 4.63
C ALA A 692 -5.80 47.34 5.46
N VAL A 693 -5.20 46.20 5.12
CA VAL A 693 -5.37 44.92 5.81
C VAL A 693 -4.03 44.48 6.38
N THR A 694 -3.93 44.43 7.70
CA THR A 694 -2.74 43.98 8.44
C THR A 694 -2.84 42.48 8.71
N ILE A 695 -1.77 41.76 8.38
CA ILE A 695 -1.68 40.32 8.55
C ILE A 695 -1.02 39.98 9.87
N SER A 696 -1.59 39.00 10.57
CA SER A 696 -0.92 38.30 11.67
C SER A 696 -0.76 36.83 11.28
N LEU A 697 0.48 36.35 11.24
CA LEU A 697 0.78 34.93 11.03
C LEU A 697 1.06 34.26 12.38
N ILE A 698 0.30 33.22 12.70
CA ILE A 698 0.58 32.36 13.85
C ILE A 698 1.51 31.23 13.38
N ASN A 699 2.73 31.20 13.92
CA ASN A 699 3.74 30.22 13.52
C ASN A 699 3.65 28.88 14.24
N THR A 700 3.29 28.85 15.53
CA THR A 700 3.29 27.60 16.30
C THR A 700 2.29 27.64 17.45
N LEU A 701 1.57 26.54 17.66
CA LEU A 701 0.92 26.26 18.94
C LEU A 701 2.01 25.81 19.94
N PRO A 702 1.91 26.15 21.23
CA PRO A 702 2.90 25.75 22.25
C PRO A 702 2.73 24.27 22.64
N ALA A 703 2.85 23.37 21.66
CA ALA A 703 2.74 21.94 21.83
C ALA A 703 4.14 21.29 21.82
N ASN A 704 4.35 20.32 22.71
CA ASN A 704 5.64 19.63 22.85
C ASN A 704 5.46 18.12 22.69
N ASN A 705 6.50 17.46 22.19
CA ASN A 705 6.58 15.99 22.22
C ASN A 705 6.64 15.52 23.67
N TYR A 706 6.04 14.36 23.94
CA TYR A 706 6.06 13.73 25.24
C TYR A 706 6.43 12.26 25.13
N ALA A 707 7.21 11.76 26.09
CA ALA A 707 7.64 10.38 26.14
C ALA A 707 7.45 9.80 27.54
N GLU A 708 6.96 8.57 27.63
CA GLU A 708 6.75 7.85 28.88
C GLU A 708 7.05 6.35 28.72
N LEU A 709 7.55 5.75 29.79
CA LEU A 709 7.92 4.33 29.86
C LEU A 709 6.91 3.58 30.74
N PHE A 710 6.52 2.39 30.31
CA PHE A 710 5.60 1.51 31.03
C PHE A 710 6.22 0.14 31.21
N CYS A 711 5.88 -0.54 32.30
CA CYS A 711 6.18 -1.96 32.42
C CYS A 711 4.96 -2.76 31.94
N ASP A 712 5.20 -3.85 31.22
CA ASP A 712 4.18 -4.84 30.87
C ASP A 712 3.75 -5.58 32.14
N ASP A 713 2.65 -5.13 32.76
CA ASP A 713 2.22 -5.60 34.07
C ASP A 713 1.78 -7.08 34.07
N LEU A 714 1.22 -7.54 32.95
CA LEU A 714 0.72 -8.89 32.78
C LEU A 714 1.74 -9.85 32.15
N ASN A 715 2.89 -9.35 31.69
CA ASN A 715 3.85 -10.11 30.88
C ASN A 715 3.20 -10.77 29.65
N ASP A 716 2.20 -10.12 29.05
CA ASP A 716 1.47 -10.62 27.89
C ASP A 716 1.89 -9.93 26.57
N SER A 717 2.94 -9.11 26.63
CA SER A 717 3.48 -8.28 25.55
C SER A 717 2.55 -7.15 25.09
N SER A 718 1.56 -6.78 25.89
CA SER A 718 0.61 -5.71 25.59
C SER A 718 0.16 -4.91 26.81
N GLU A 719 -0.29 -3.67 26.60
CA GLU A 719 -0.92 -2.87 27.66
C GLU A 719 -2.02 -1.98 27.07
N LYS A 720 -3.09 -1.70 27.84
CA LYS A 720 -4.21 -0.88 27.36
C LYS A 720 -4.22 0.49 28.05
N LEU A 721 -4.35 1.54 27.27
CA LEU A 721 -4.38 2.92 27.78
C LEU A 721 -5.35 3.83 27.03
N ASN A 722 -5.65 4.97 27.65
CA ASN A 722 -6.38 6.06 27.04
C ASN A 722 -5.39 7.16 26.61
N LEU A 723 -5.25 7.38 25.30
CA LEU A 723 -4.32 8.38 24.75
C LEU A 723 -4.68 9.83 25.16
N SER A 724 -5.94 10.11 25.50
CA SER A 724 -6.36 11.45 25.93
C SER A 724 -5.87 11.84 27.33
N ASP A 725 -5.41 10.88 28.13
CA ASP A 725 -4.80 11.16 29.44
C ASP A 725 -3.48 11.98 29.29
N TYR A 726 -2.87 11.93 28.10
CA TYR A 726 -1.63 12.63 27.77
C TYR A 726 -1.82 14.01 27.15
N ASP A 727 -3.06 14.43 26.81
CA ASP A 727 -3.31 15.70 26.14
C ASP A 727 -2.75 16.91 26.92
N SER A 728 -2.87 16.87 28.25
CA SER A 728 -2.33 17.89 29.17
C SER A 728 -0.80 17.93 29.25
N LYS A 729 -0.12 16.86 28.81
CA LYS A 729 1.35 16.78 28.70
C LYS A 729 1.84 17.35 27.38
N LEU A 730 1.01 17.25 26.34
CA LEU A 730 1.31 17.75 25.00
C LEU A 730 1.09 19.26 24.89
N ILE A 731 0.11 19.82 25.62
CA ILE A 731 -0.14 21.26 25.69
C ILE A 731 -0.66 21.68 27.08
N LEU A 732 -0.11 22.77 27.64
CA LEU A 732 -0.37 23.20 29.02
C LEU A 732 -1.84 23.57 29.32
N ASN A 733 -2.59 24.05 28.32
CA ASN A 733 -4.00 24.37 28.44
C ASN A 733 -4.76 23.69 27.30
N THR A 734 -5.58 22.69 27.63
CA THR A 734 -6.36 21.92 26.66
C THR A 734 -7.68 22.61 26.28
N SER A 735 -8.10 23.64 27.01
CA SER A 735 -9.34 24.37 26.74
C SER A 735 -9.26 25.13 25.42
N GLY A 736 -10.19 24.86 24.50
CA GLY A 736 -10.22 25.47 23.16
C GLY A 736 -9.39 24.72 22.09
N TYR A 737 -8.87 23.53 22.44
CA TYR A 737 -8.17 22.64 21.51
C TYR A 737 -8.95 21.33 21.32
N SER A 738 -8.78 20.73 20.14
CA SER A 738 -9.25 19.37 19.82
C SER A 738 -8.07 18.50 19.42
N PHE A 739 -8.08 17.24 19.87
CA PHE A 739 -7.00 16.29 19.67
C PHE A 739 -7.47 15.17 18.76
N SER A 740 -6.64 14.79 17.78
CA SER A 740 -6.82 13.59 16.99
C SER A 740 -5.51 12.83 16.86
N TYR A 741 -5.57 11.51 16.99
CA TYR A 741 -4.41 10.63 17.11
C TYR A 741 -4.22 9.84 15.81
N TYR A 742 -2.97 9.68 15.39
CA TYR A 742 -2.63 8.99 14.14
C TYR A 742 -1.41 8.09 14.31
N SER A 743 -1.38 7.00 13.54
CA SER A 743 -0.24 6.07 13.49
C SER A 743 0.95 6.59 12.70
N THR A 744 0.78 7.65 11.90
CA THR A 744 1.85 8.23 11.07
C THR A 744 1.78 9.75 11.06
N PHE A 745 2.94 10.40 10.88
CA PHE A 745 3.04 11.85 10.75
C PHE A 745 2.19 12.36 9.57
N LEU A 746 2.31 11.71 8.40
CA LEU A 746 1.58 12.09 7.19
C LEU A 746 0.06 11.92 7.36
N GLY A 747 -0.35 10.90 8.11
CA GLY A 747 -1.73 10.68 8.51
C GLY A 747 -2.27 11.83 9.36
N ALA A 748 -1.49 12.28 10.35
CA ALA A 748 -1.82 13.46 11.15
C ALA A 748 -1.82 14.75 10.30
N GLU A 749 -0.87 14.93 9.38
CA GLU A 749 -0.72 16.11 8.52
C GLU A 749 -1.91 16.28 7.57
N ASN A 750 -2.29 15.20 6.88
CA ASN A 750 -3.34 15.20 5.87
C ASN A 750 -4.70 14.70 6.39
N GLN A 751 -4.81 14.41 7.68
CA GLN A 751 -6.03 13.89 8.32
C GLN A 751 -6.55 12.60 7.64
N LEU A 752 -5.64 11.68 7.29
CA LEU A 752 -5.99 10.43 6.61
C LEU A 752 -6.76 9.50 7.54
N ILE A 753 -7.98 9.15 7.17
CA ILE A 753 -8.86 8.26 7.96
C ILE A 753 -8.22 6.89 8.18
N SER A 754 -7.43 6.39 7.22
CA SER A 754 -6.70 5.11 7.30
C SER A 754 -5.64 5.07 8.42
N ASN A 755 -5.12 6.22 8.82
CA ASN A 755 -4.11 6.33 9.87
C ASN A 755 -4.69 6.82 11.20
N GLN A 756 -5.95 7.24 11.23
CA GLN A 756 -6.59 7.78 12.42
C GLN A 756 -6.87 6.67 13.46
N ILE A 757 -6.40 6.89 14.69
CA ILE A 757 -6.62 6.00 15.82
C ILE A 757 -7.94 6.39 16.48
N ASN A 758 -9.02 5.70 16.09
CA ASN A 758 -10.36 5.99 16.58
C ASN A 758 -10.65 5.40 17.97
N ASN A 759 -10.02 4.27 18.32
CA ASN A 759 -10.15 3.62 19.63
C ASN A 759 -9.11 4.16 20.63
N PHE A 760 -8.94 5.49 20.67
CA PHE A 760 -7.89 6.12 21.47
C PHE A 760 -8.10 5.97 22.98
N SER A 761 -9.33 5.72 23.44
CA SER A 761 -9.67 5.48 24.85
C SER A 761 -9.31 4.08 25.36
N ASN A 762 -8.98 3.17 24.45
CA ASN A 762 -8.61 1.79 24.75
C ASN A 762 -7.55 1.31 23.74
N TYR A 763 -6.50 2.11 23.60
CA TYR A 763 -5.39 1.86 22.68
C TYR A 763 -4.48 0.77 23.25
N THR A 764 -4.16 -0.23 22.43
CA THR A 764 -3.26 -1.33 22.80
C THR A 764 -1.82 -0.97 22.43
N LEU A 765 -0.97 -0.77 23.45
CA LEU A 765 0.48 -0.72 23.29
C LEU A 765 1.02 -2.13 23.01
N ALA A 766 1.97 -2.22 22.08
CA ALA A 766 2.79 -3.40 21.89
C ALA A 766 4.15 -3.24 22.59
N LEU A 767 4.83 -4.35 22.87
CA LEU A 767 6.18 -4.34 23.43
C LEU A 767 7.15 -3.50 22.57
N GLY A 768 7.93 -2.62 23.20
CA GLY A 768 8.87 -1.72 22.54
C GLY A 768 8.33 -0.30 22.34
N ASP A 769 8.92 0.43 21.38
CA ASP A 769 8.59 1.83 21.10
C ASP A 769 7.31 1.96 20.27
N ASN A 770 6.29 2.61 20.84
CA ASN A 770 5.07 2.97 20.12
C ASN A 770 5.08 4.48 19.85
N LYS A 771 4.97 4.86 18.58
CA LYS A 771 4.93 6.26 18.15
C LYS A 771 3.54 6.64 17.69
N ILE A 772 2.94 7.61 18.37
CA ILE A 772 1.65 8.17 18.03
C ILE A 772 1.84 9.64 17.66
N TYR A 773 1.22 10.08 16.56
CA TYR A 773 1.25 11.47 16.13
C TYR A 773 -0.08 12.13 16.49
N VAL A 774 -0.02 13.15 17.33
CA VAL A 774 -1.22 13.85 17.82
C VAL A 774 -1.36 15.17 17.10
N ARG A 775 -2.43 15.32 16.31
CA ARG A 775 -2.82 16.57 15.70
C ARG A 775 -3.65 17.36 16.70
N ILE A 776 -3.10 18.49 17.15
CA ILE A 776 -3.74 19.42 18.08
C ILE A 776 -4.23 20.60 17.28
N LYS A 777 -5.56 20.75 17.17
CA LYS A 777 -6.19 21.85 16.43
C LYS A 777 -6.78 22.85 17.42
N SER A 778 -6.47 24.13 17.25
CA SER A 778 -7.07 25.20 18.07
C SER A 778 -8.44 25.64 17.54
N ASN A 779 -9.08 26.59 18.23
CA ASN A 779 -10.22 27.35 17.71
C ASN A 779 -9.89 28.32 16.56
N THR A 780 -8.60 28.52 16.24
CA THR A 780 -8.10 29.20 15.03
C THR A 780 -7.82 28.16 13.92
N PRO A 781 -7.59 28.53 12.64
CA PRO A 781 -7.27 27.55 11.60
C PRO A 781 -5.95 26.77 11.82
N CYS A 782 -5.20 27.07 12.89
CA CYS A 782 -3.88 26.51 13.13
C CYS A 782 -3.95 25.18 13.87
N TYR A 783 -3.04 24.29 13.48
CA TYR A 783 -2.82 23.00 14.11
C TYR A 783 -1.33 22.79 14.35
N ALA A 784 -0.99 21.97 15.33
CA ALA A 784 0.34 21.43 15.55
C ALA A 784 0.28 19.90 15.54
N ILE A 785 1.39 19.27 15.19
CA ILE A 785 1.55 17.81 15.25
C ILE A 785 2.73 17.54 16.16
N VAL A 786 2.51 16.72 17.18
CA VAL A 786 3.52 16.31 18.16
C VAL A 786 3.62 14.79 18.22
N GLU A 787 4.81 14.29 18.57
CA GLU A 787 5.07 12.88 18.83
C GLU A 787 4.75 12.56 20.30
N LEU A 788 3.82 11.62 20.51
CA LEU A 788 3.59 10.93 21.78
C LEU A 788 4.28 9.57 21.69
N LYS A 789 5.40 9.43 22.38
CA LYS A 789 6.22 8.20 22.39
C LYS A 789 5.96 7.40 23.67
N LEU A 790 5.29 6.26 23.54
CA LEU A 790 4.98 5.38 24.67
C LEU A 790 5.74 4.08 24.49
N THR A 791 6.66 3.77 25.41
CA THR A 791 7.51 2.59 25.31
C THR A 791 7.08 1.55 26.35
N LEU A 792 6.64 0.38 25.89
CA LEU A 792 6.30 -0.74 26.75
C LEU A 792 7.53 -1.63 26.96
N LEU A 793 7.92 -1.84 28.20
CA LEU A 793 9.12 -2.56 28.61
C LEU A 793 8.73 -3.92 29.20
N SER A 794 9.50 -4.96 28.88
CA SER A 794 9.24 -6.29 29.41
C SER A 794 9.58 -6.35 30.91
N LYS A 795 8.76 -7.07 31.67
CA LYS A 795 9.07 -7.46 33.04
C LYS A 795 9.91 -8.75 33.06
N PRO A 796 10.72 -8.98 34.10
CA PRO A 796 11.37 -10.27 34.33
C PRO A 796 10.35 -11.42 34.38
N LYS A 797 10.55 -12.48 33.61
CA LYS A 797 9.71 -13.69 33.64
C LYS A 797 10.38 -14.76 34.49
N ILE A 798 9.83 -15.02 35.67
CA ILE A 798 10.36 -16.00 36.63
C ILE A 798 9.58 -17.32 36.47
N THR A 799 10.27 -18.42 36.15
CA THR A 799 9.66 -19.72 35.79
C THR A 799 9.72 -20.77 36.92
N ILE A 800 9.87 -20.34 38.17
CA ILE A 800 9.84 -21.27 39.31
C ILE A 800 8.40 -21.83 39.49
N PRO A 801 8.23 -23.16 39.66
CA PRO A 801 6.94 -23.77 40.00
C PRO A 801 6.35 -23.24 41.31
N ASP A 802 5.03 -23.39 41.53
CA ASP A 802 4.38 -22.95 42.78
C ASP A 802 4.81 -23.78 44.00
N VAL A 803 5.17 -25.05 43.78
CA VAL A 803 5.69 -25.95 44.80
C VAL A 803 7.01 -26.55 44.31
N VAL A 804 8.05 -26.43 45.13
CA VAL A 804 9.38 -27.00 44.88
C VAL A 804 9.65 -28.07 45.94
N PRO A 805 9.72 -29.35 45.58
CA PRO A 805 9.97 -30.42 46.53
C PRO A 805 11.44 -30.44 46.97
N ILE A 806 11.69 -30.72 48.25
CA ILE A 806 13.03 -30.97 48.81
C ILE A 806 13.07 -32.32 49.51
N CYS A 807 13.98 -33.20 49.11
CA CYS A 807 14.13 -34.50 49.75
C CYS A 807 14.58 -34.36 51.20
N GLU A 808 14.03 -35.19 52.07
CA GLU A 808 14.39 -35.23 53.49
C GLU A 808 15.91 -35.29 53.69
N ASN A 809 16.41 -34.41 54.58
CA ASN A 809 17.83 -34.24 54.90
C ASN A 809 18.76 -33.85 53.72
N ASN A 810 18.20 -33.40 52.59
CA ASN A 810 18.97 -32.89 51.45
C ASN A 810 18.82 -31.37 51.29
N THR A 811 19.58 -30.80 50.36
CA THR A 811 19.51 -29.38 49.96
C THR A 811 19.13 -29.26 48.50
N ILE A 812 18.40 -28.21 48.13
CA ILE A 812 18.04 -27.91 46.73
C ILE A 812 18.54 -26.52 46.32
N THR A 813 19.06 -26.40 45.10
CA THR A 813 19.38 -25.09 44.50
C THR A 813 18.20 -24.61 43.68
N ILE A 814 17.63 -23.47 44.04
CA ILE A 814 16.49 -22.86 43.34
C ILE A 814 17.02 -21.67 42.53
N ASN A 815 16.76 -21.67 41.22
CA ASN A 815 17.24 -20.65 40.29
C ASN A 815 16.05 -19.85 39.73
N ALA A 816 16.12 -18.52 39.84
CA ALA A 816 15.06 -17.62 39.37
C ALA A 816 15.20 -17.26 37.87
N GLY A 817 16.19 -17.79 37.17
CA GLY A 817 16.62 -17.38 35.84
C GLY A 817 17.86 -16.47 35.90
N SER A 818 18.59 -16.39 34.80
CA SER A 818 19.75 -15.49 34.63
C SER A 818 19.42 -14.37 33.66
N GLY A 819 20.08 -13.22 33.79
CA GLY A 819 19.96 -12.10 32.84
C GLY A 819 19.15 -10.90 33.34
N PHE A 820 18.64 -10.93 34.58
CA PHE A 820 18.04 -9.76 35.23
C PHE A 820 19.10 -8.91 35.96
N ASP A 821 18.84 -7.61 36.09
CA ASP A 821 19.79 -6.66 36.70
C ASP A 821 19.96 -6.85 38.21
N SER A 822 18.90 -7.28 38.92
CA SER A 822 18.98 -7.62 40.34
C SER A 822 17.96 -8.66 40.79
N TYR A 823 18.28 -9.32 41.90
CA TYR A 823 17.44 -10.31 42.58
C TYR A 823 17.31 -9.92 44.05
N LEU A 824 16.15 -10.19 44.64
CA LEU A 824 15.92 -10.09 46.07
C LEU A 824 15.07 -11.26 46.53
N TRP A 825 15.70 -12.20 47.23
CA TRP A 825 15.02 -13.35 47.81
C TRP A 825 14.45 -13.01 49.19
N SER A 826 13.38 -13.69 49.59
CA SER A 826 12.78 -13.62 50.93
C SER A 826 13.76 -13.85 52.10
N ASN A 827 14.87 -14.55 51.86
CA ASN A 827 15.96 -14.75 52.83
C ASN A 827 17.04 -13.65 52.78
N GLY A 828 16.86 -12.62 51.97
CA GLY A 828 17.79 -11.49 51.81
C GLY A 828 18.90 -11.70 50.77
N ALA A 829 19.00 -12.87 50.12
CA ALA A 829 20.00 -13.10 49.08
C ALA A 829 19.72 -12.27 47.82
N THR A 830 20.78 -11.97 47.05
CA THR A 830 20.70 -11.15 45.83
C THR A 830 21.29 -11.81 44.58
N THR A 831 21.61 -13.10 44.68
CA THR A 831 22.12 -13.93 43.57
C THR A 831 20.98 -14.48 42.71
N SER A 832 21.25 -14.93 41.49
CA SER A 832 20.23 -15.54 40.61
C SER A 832 19.70 -16.89 41.11
N SER A 833 20.39 -17.50 42.07
CA SER A 833 19.96 -18.72 42.75
C SER A 833 20.25 -18.69 44.25
N ILE A 834 19.54 -19.52 45.01
CA ILE A 834 19.77 -19.77 46.43
C ILE A 834 19.85 -21.27 46.72
N LEU A 835 20.60 -21.63 47.76
CA LEU A 835 20.58 -22.97 48.34
C LEU A 835 19.58 -23.00 49.48
N VAL A 836 18.59 -23.90 49.41
CA VAL A 836 17.54 -24.07 50.42
C VAL A 836 17.70 -25.41 51.13
N THR A 837 17.67 -25.38 52.47
CA THR A 837 17.77 -26.56 53.34
C THR A 837 16.50 -26.82 54.15
N ASN A 838 15.63 -25.81 54.31
CA ASN A 838 14.44 -25.89 55.14
C ASN A 838 13.18 -25.71 54.28
N PRO A 839 12.14 -26.53 54.49
CA PRO A 839 10.85 -26.30 53.86
C PRO A 839 10.20 -25.01 54.41
N GLY A 840 9.36 -24.38 53.60
CA GLY A 840 8.68 -23.13 53.94
C GLY A 840 8.31 -22.31 52.71
N ASN A 841 7.72 -21.14 52.94
CA ASN A 841 7.36 -20.21 51.87
C ASN A 841 8.55 -19.32 51.51
N TYR A 842 8.85 -19.26 50.22
CA TYR A 842 9.90 -18.42 49.67
C TYR A 842 9.34 -17.49 48.61
N SER A 843 10.00 -16.36 48.44
CA SER A 843 9.77 -15.48 47.31
C SER A 843 11.08 -14.98 46.71
N VAL A 844 11.02 -14.60 45.44
CA VAL A 844 12.10 -13.87 44.75
C VAL A 844 11.51 -12.76 43.91
N THR A 845 12.06 -11.57 44.06
CA THR A 845 11.81 -10.43 43.18
C THR A 845 12.98 -10.27 42.24
N ALA A 846 12.73 -10.35 40.93
CA ALA A 846 13.71 -10.02 39.90
C ALA A 846 13.38 -8.65 39.30
N THR A 847 14.39 -7.86 38.99
CA THR A 847 14.23 -6.50 38.46
C THR A 847 15.11 -6.26 37.23
N ASN A 848 14.53 -5.65 36.20
CA ASN A 848 15.24 -5.04 35.08
C ASN A 848 15.16 -3.52 35.18
N ASN A 849 16.29 -2.83 35.00
CA ASN A 849 16.45 -1.40 35.13
C ASN A 849 16.39 -0.73 33.75
N TYR A 850 15.37 0.10 33.54
CA TYR A 850 15.13 0.86 32.32
C TYR A 850 15.04 2.36 32.66
N SER A 851 16.19 3.01 32.84
CA SER A 851 16.26 4.42 33.27
C SER A 851 15.23 5.32 32.55
N PRO A 852 14.34 6.05 33.27
CA PRO A 852 14.32 6.29 34.73
C PRO A 852 13.54 5.29 35.59
N ILE A 853 12.89 4.28 35.01
CA ILE A 853 12.07 3.32 35.76
C ILE A 853 12.75 1.96 35.91
N SER A 854 12.18 1.10 36.72
CA SER A 854 12.62 -0.30 36.85
C SER A 854 11.39 -1.19 36.87
N CYS A 855 11.43 -2.27 36.09
CA CYS A 855 10.35 -3.23 35.99
C CYS A 855 10.71 -4.48 36.79
N SER A 856 9.89 -4.82 37.79
CA SER A 856 10.12 -5.97 38.66
C SER A 856 8.97 -6.96 38.66
N SER A 857 9.28 -8.24 38.79
CA SER A 857 8.32 -9.33 39.01
C SER A 857 8.66 -10.06 40.29
N THR A 858 7.65 -10.50 41.04
CA THR A 858 7.84 -11.31 42.24
C THR A 858 7.17 -12.66 42.07
N LYS A 859 7.92 -13.74 42.30
CA LYS A 859 7.39 -15.11 42.36
C LYS A 859 7.36 -15.58 43.80
N ASN A 860 6.19 -15.95 44.29
CA ASN A 860 6.00 -16.66 45.56
C ASN A 860 5.87 -18.16 45.26
N PHE A 861 6.51 -19.01 46.05
CA PHE A 861 6.43 -20.47 45.93
C PHE A 861 6.68 -21.14 47.28
N GLU A 862 6.22 -22.36 47.44
CA GLU A 862 6.42 -23.17 48.64
C GLU A 862 7.50 -24.22 48.41
N VAL A 863 8.45 -24.33 49.32
CA VAL A 863 9.38 -25.46 49.38
C VAL A 863 8.79 -26.50 50.32
N ARG A 864 8.38 -27.65 49.77
CA ARG A 864 7.72 -28.72 50.54
C ARG A 864 8.65 -29.91 50.72
N LYS A 865 8.70 -30.46 51.94
CA LYS A 865 9.46 -31.67 52.24
C LYS A 865 8.85 -32.87 51.50
N SER A 866 9.70 -33.67 50.86
CA SER A 866 9.38 -34.93 50.17
C SER A 866 10.27 -36.06 50.69
N ASN A 867 9.81 -37.31 50.68
CA ASN A 867 10.56 -38.46 51.19
C ASN A 867 10.19 -39.76 50.44
N ILE A 868 10.89 -40.85 50.74
CA ILE A 868 10.55 -42.19 50.26
C ILE A 868 9.24 -42.64 50.93
N ALA A 869 8.39 -43.38 50.21
CA ALA A 869 7.15 -43.92 50.74
C ALA A 869 7.41 -45.00 51.80
N ASP A 870 6.59 -45.03 52.85
CA ASP A 870 6.51 -46.15 53.79
C ASP A 870 5.29 -47.01 53.42
N ILE A 871 5.53 -48.24 52.91
CA ILE A 871 4.46 -49.19 52.56
C ILE A 871 3.84 -49.73 53.85
N THR A 872 2.54 -49.46 54.04
CA THR A 872 1.79 -49.80 55.27
C THR A 872 0.99 -51.09 55.15
N SER A 873 0.40 -51.36 53.98
CA SER A 873 -0.26 -52.64 53.68
C SER A 873 -0.38 -52.86 52.18
N ILE A 874 -0.52 -54.13 51.79
CA ILE A 874 -0.82 -54.56 50.42
C ILE A 874 -2.01 -55.51 50.51
N ASP A 875 -3.12 -55.12 49.91
CA ASP A 875 -4.34 -55.91 49.87
C ASP A 875 -4.44 -56.61 48.51
N THR A 876 -4.78 -57.91 48.53
CA THR A 876 -4.95 -58.72 47.32
C THR A 876 -6.35 -59.29 47.21
N GLN A 877 -6.90 -59.36 45.99
CA GLN A 877 -8.00 -60.26 45.67
C GLN A 877 -7.52 -61.22 44.60
N ASP A 878 -7.42 -62.51 44.91
CA ASP A 878 -6.92 -63.53 44.01
C ASP A 878 -7.77 -64.81 43.97
N TRP A 879 -7.17 -65.98 43.65
CA TRP A 879 -7.86 -67.24 43.32
C TRP A 879 -8.55 -67.28 41.95
N THR A 880 -8.08 -66.45 41.02
CA THR A 880 -8.46 -66.52 39.61
C THR A 880 -7.22 -66.63 38.72
N ASP A 881 -7.41 -67.08 37.47
CA ASP A 881 -6.29 -67.22 36.54
C ASP A 881 -5.76 -65.85 36.03
N ASN A 882 -6.63 -64.84 35.88
CA ASN A 882 -6.28 -63.55 35.26
C ASN A 882 -7.16 -62.35 35.65
N GLN A 883 -7.97 -62.45 36.71
CA GLN A 883 -8.85 -61.38 37.18
C GLN A 883 -8.50 -60.95 38.61
N ASN A 884 -7.24 -61.11 38.99
CA ASN A 884 -6.76 -60.77 40.33
C ASN A 884 -6.45 -59.26 40.43
N THR A 885 -6.41 -58.75 41.67
CA THR A 885 -6.12 -57.34 41.96
C THR A 885 -5.12 -57.17 43.10
N ILE A 886 -4.34 -56.08 43.05
CA ILE A 886 -3.43 -55.64 44.11
C ILE A 886 -3.77 -54.18 44.43
N SER A 887 -3.91 -53.83 45.72
CA SER A 887 -4.03 -52.44 46.21
C SER A 887 -2.93 -52.14 47.22
N ILE A 888 -2.19 -51.05 47.03
CA ILE A 888 -1.02 -50.71 47.85
C ILE A 888 -1.34 -49.49 48.70
N PHE A 889 -1.06 -49.52 49.99
CA PHE A 889 -1.30 -48.39 50.88
C PHE A 889 0.02 -47.89 51.47
N VAL A 890 0.28 -46.59 51.35
CA VAL A 890 1.53 -45.98 51.80
C VAL A 890 1.29 -44.74 52.67
N THR A 891 2.30 -44.40 53.46
CA THR A 891 2.39 -43.13 54.20
C THR A 891 3.70 -42.40 53.86
N GLY A 892 3.76 -41.09 54.09
CA GLY A 892 4.93 -40.27 53.79
C GLY A 892 4.53 -38.84 53.37
N ALA A 893 5.52 -37.95 53.31
CA ALA A 893 5.35 -36.55 52.89
C ALA A 893 5.51 -36.35 51.36
N GLY A 894 6.04 -37.36 50.66
CA GLY A 894 6.22 -37.37 49.20
C GLY A 894 4.93 -37.47 48.39
N ASP A 895 5.07 -37.34 47.06
CA ASP A 895 4.00 -37.55 46.09
C ASP A 895 4.32 -38.83 45.32
N PHE A 896 3.48 -39.85 45.49
CA PHE A 896 3.85 -41.22 45.15
C PHE A 896 3.16 -41.72 43.89
N GLU A 897 3.89 -42.52 43.12
CA GLU A 897 3.35 -43.34 42.05
C GLU A 897 3.79 -44.80 42.22
N TYR A 898 2.97 -45.70 41.70
CA TYR A 898 2.99 -47.13 42.00
C TYR A 898 3.29 -47.93 40.74
N SER A 899 4.04 -49.01 40.87
CA SER A 899 4.31 -49.97 39.80
C SER A 899 4.39 -51.39 40.38
N ILE A 900 4.07 -52.38 39.56
CA ILE A 900 4.21 -53.82 39.87
C ILE A 900 5.31 -54.50 39.04
N ASP A 901 5.98 -53.74 38.16
CA ASP A 901 7.04 -54.23 37.27
C ASP A 901 8.31 -53.38 37.29
N GLY A 902 8.31 -52.27 38.05
CA GLY A 902 9.45 -51.37 38.22
C GLY A 902 9.72 -50.44 37.03
N THR A 903 8.89 -50.49 35.99
CA THR A 903 9.07 -49.71 34.75
C THR A 903 7.85 -48.86 34.38
N HIS A 904 6.64 -49.39 34.56
CA HIS A 904 5.38 -48.70 34.29
C HIS A 904 4.78 -48.23 35.62
N PHE A 905 4.85 -46.92 35.87
CA PHE A 905 4.29 -46.29 37.06
C PHE A 905 2.94 -45.64 36.76
N GLN A 906 2.05 -45.64 37.75
CA GLN A 906 0.72 -45.04 37.69
C GLN A 906 0.41 -44.32 39.02
N ASP A 907 -0.40 -43.27 38.96
CA ASP A 907 -0.87 -42.55 40.15
C ASP A 907 -1.82 -43.39 41.02
N SER A 908 -2.57 -44.30 40.39
CA SER A 908 -3.47 -45.21 41.07
C SER A 908 -2.68 -46.25 41.86
N ASN A 909 -3.04 -46.44 43.12
CA ASN A 909 -2.45 -47.46 43.97
C ASN A 909 -3.03 -48.88 43.74
N GLN A 910 -3.88 -49.04 42.73
CA GLN A 910 -4.59 -50.29 42.44
C GLN A 910 -4.26 -50.85 41.05
N PHE A 911 -4.05 -52.16 40.98
CA PHE A 911 -3.75 -52.93 39.78
C PHE A 911 -4.82 -54.01 39.58
N TYR A 912 -5.24 -54.20 38.34
CA TYR A 912 -6.36 -55.06 37.97
C TYR A 912 -5.99 -56.05 36.86
N ALA A 913 -6.83 -57.08 36.66
CA ALA A 913 -6.69 -58.07 35.60
C ALA A 913 -5.32 -58.80 35.63
N LEU A 914 -4.83 -59.07 36.84
CA LEU A 914 -3.53 -59.67 37.06
C LEU A 914 -3.61 -61.19 36.97
N TYR A 915 -2.57 -61.78 36.37
CA TYR A 915 -2.37 -63.23 36.39
C TYR A 915 -1.90 -63.68 37.77
N SER A 916 -2.17 -64.94 38.15
CA SER A 916 -1.57 -65.51 39.36
C SER A 916 -0.04 -65.57 39.21
N GLY A 917 0.71 -65.10 40.20
CA GLY A 917 2.16 -64.93 40.08
C GLY A 917 2.77 -64.12 41.22
N ALA A 918 4.10 -64.01 41.20
CA ALA A 918 4.85 -63.12 42.08
C ALA A 918 4.97 -61.72 41.45
N TYR A 919 4.73 -60.68 42.25
CA TYR A 919 4.86 -59.28 41.87
C TYR A 919 5.77 -58.55 42.84
N THR A 920 6.65 -57.69 42.31
CA THR A 920 7.43 -56.74 43.11
C THR A 920 6.75 -55.39 43.02
N ILE A 921 6.28 -54.90 44.15
CA ILE A 921 5.71 -53.56 44.28
C ILE A 921 6.84 -52.55 44.30
N HIS A 922 6.69 -51.48 43.54
CA HIS A 922 7.56 -50.31 43.57
C HIS A 922 6.70 -49.07 43.81
N VAL A 923 6.97 -48.36 44.90
CA VAL A 923 6.36 -47.05 45.17
C VAL A 923 7.47 -46.02 45.18
N ARG A 924 7.49 -45.15 44.17
CA ARG A 924 8.52 -44.11 44.07
C ARG A 924 7.93 -42.73 44.28
N ASP A 925 8.72 -41.87 44.89
CA ASP A 925 8.42 -40.45 45.00
C ASP A 925 8.67 -39.77 43.65
N LYS A 926 7.65 -39.10 43.10
CA LYS A 926 7.70 -38.38 41.83
C LYS A 926 8.72 -37.25 41.82
N ASN A 927 9.07 -36.76 43.01
CA ASN A 927 10.08 -35.72 43.19
C ASN A 927 11.51 -36.27 43.25
N GLY A 928 11.70 -37.58 43.04
CA GLY A 928 13.00 -38.21 42.90
C GLY A 928 13.68 -38.57 44.23
N CYS A 929 12.97 -38.54 45.36
CA CYS A 929 13.58 -38.81 46.67
C CYS A 929 13.85 -40.29 46.97
N GLY A 930 13.37 -41.21 46.13
CA GLY A 930 13.69 -42.63 46.15
C GLY A 930 12.47 -43.53 45.96
N THR A 931 12.69 -44.84 46.02
CA THR A 931 11.69 -45.88 45.75
C THR A 931 11.68 -46.90 46.89
N ALA A 932 10.49 -47.16 47.45
CA ALA A 932 10.23 -48.28 48.34
C ALA A 932 9.77 -49.50 47.55
N THR A 933 10.14 -50.70 48.02
CA THR A 933 9.78 -51.96 47.37
C THR A 933 9.30 -53.01 48.35
N ASP A 934 8.36 -53.85 47.92
CA ASP A 934 7.84 -54.99 48.67
C ASP A 934 7.41 -56.11 47.71
N GLU A 935 7.21 -57.34 48.20
CA GLU A 935 6.80 -58.49 47.38
C GLU A 935 5.39 -58.97 47.74
N VAL A 936 4.61 -59.36 46.73
CA VAL A 936 3.27 -59.94 46.92
C VAL A 936 3.01 -61.07 45.94
N PHE A 937 2.28 -62.09 46.39
CA PHE A 937 1.97 -63.29 45.61
C PHE A 937 0.47 -63.41 45.39
N LEU A 938 0.05 -63.52 44.13
CA LEU A 938 -1.34 -63.81 43.75
C LEU A 938 -1.47 -65.32 43.49
N LEU A 939 -2.24 -66.00 44.33
CA LEU A 939 -2.32 -67.47 44.34
C LEU A 939 -3.49 -68.00 43.49
N MET A 940 -3.28 -69.18 42.92
CA MET A 940 -4.30 -69.96 42.21
C MET A 940 -4.02 -71.47 42.36
N TYR A 941 -5.08 -72.28 42.32
CA TYR A 941 -4.99 -73.73 42.56
C TYR A 941 -5.34 -74.56 41.30
N PRO A 942 -4.72 -75.73 41.09
CA PRO A 942 -5.11 -76.65 40.02
C PRO A 942 -6.54 -77.17 40.23
N LYS A 943 -7.39 -77.07 39.21
CA LYS A 943 -8.79 -77.54 39.29
C LYS A 943 -8.94 -79.07 39.25
N TYR A 944 -7.90 -79.77 38.79
CA TYR A 944 -7.83 -81.21 38.78
C TYR A 944 -6.37 -81.68 38.75
N PHE A 945 -6.15 -82.94 39.07
CA PHE A 945 -4.88 -83.62 38.87
C PHE A 945 -5.11 -85.10 38.54
N THR A 946 -4.16 -85.73 37.86
CA THR A 946 -4.22 -87.09 37.29
C THR A 946 -3.02 -87.92 37.74
N PRO A 947 -3.06 -88.53 38.94
CA PRO A 947 -1.95 -89.35 39.44
C PRO A 947 -1.86 -90.68 38.68
N ASN A 948 -1.22 -90.68 37.51
CA ASN A 948 -1.06 -91.83 36.61
C ASN A 948 0.42 -92.21 36.35
N GLY A 949 1.36 -91.42 36.86
CA GLY A 949 2.80 -91.65 36.78
C GLY A 949 3.43 -91.26 35.44
N ASP A 950 2.76 -90.42 34.63
CA ASP A 950 3.29 -89.94 33.35
C ASP A 950 4.16 -88.68 33.46
N GLY A 951 4.30 -88.13 34.67
CA GLY A 951 5.05 -86.91 34.97
C GLY A 951 4.22 -85.62 34.83
N PHE A 952 2.95 -85.69 34.43
CA PHE A 952 2.08 -84.54 34.20
C PHE A 952 0.85 -84.57 35.13
N ASN A 953 0.70 -83.53 35.96
CA ASN A 953 -0.38 -83.41 36.95
C ASN A 953 -0.48 -84.63 37.90
N ASP A 954 0.64 -85.29 38.18
CA ASP A 954 0.67 -86.45 39.10
C ASP A 954 0.43 -86.07 40.56
N THR A 955 0.67 -84.81 40.89
CA THR A 955 0.49 -84.25 42.22
C THR A 955 -0.36 -82.98 42.18
N TRP A 956 -1.01 -82.70 43.30
CA TRP A 956 -1.76 -81.48 43.53
C TRP A 956 -1.07 -80.62 44.58
N ASN A 957 -0.81 -79.36 44.23
CA ASN A 957 -0.31 -78.31 45.11
C ASN A 957 -0.80 -76.94 44.64
N ILE A 958 -0.73 -75.92 45.49
CA ILE A 958 -0.95 -74.53 45.10
C ILE A 958 0.44 -73.94 44.80
N LYS A 959 0.61 -73.34 43.62
CA LYS A 959 1.90 -72.72 43.25
C LYS A 959 2.19 -71.52 44.15
N PHE A 960 3.47 -71.30 44.47
CA PHE A 960 3.97 -70.25 45.38
C PHE A 960 3.63 -70.42 46.86
N LEU A 961 3.08 -71.58 47.25
CA LEU A 961 2.85 -71.97 48.65
C LEU A 961 4.12 -71.94 49.51
N ASP A 962 5.27 -72.17 48.90
CA ASP A 962 6.58 -72.19 49.53
C ASP A 962 7.16 -70.79 49.81
N LEU A 963 6.68 -69.77 49.09
CA LEU A 963 7.13 -68.39 49.23
C LEU A 963 6.31 -67.60 50.26
N GLU A 964 5.06 -68.00 50.52
CA GLU A 964 4.22 -67.42 51.58
C GLU A 964 4.38 -68.20 52.90
N THR A 965 5.22 -67.69 53.80
CA THR A 965 5.46 -68.33 55.11
C THR A 965 4.18 -68.42 55.94
N ASN A 966 3.93 -69.58 56.56
CA ASN A 966 2.75 -69.88 57.40
C ASN A 966 1.41 -70.09 56.66
N LEU A 967 1.42 -70.20 55.33
CA LEU A 967 0.25 -70.71 54.60
C LEU A 967 0.08 -72.22 54.86
N SER A 968 -1.14 -72.66 55.18
CA SER A 968 -1.49 -74.08 55.35
C SER A 968 -2.69 -74.47 54.50
N ILE A 969 -2.67 -75.70 53.96
CA ILE A 969 -3.78 -76.25 53.17
C ILE A 969 -4.31 -77.52 53.83
N LYS A 970 -5.61 -77.59 54.08
CA LYS A 970 -6.28 -78.81 54.53
C LYS A 970 -7.18 -79.32 53.42
N ILE A 971 -7.01 -80.58 53.03
CA ILE A 971 -7.78 -81.27 51.98
C ILE A 971 -8.77 -82.24 52.63
N PHE A 972 -10.00 -82.24 52.15
CA PHE A 972 -11.13 -83.01 52.64
C PHE A 972 -11.78 -83.81 51.51
N ASP A 973 -12.38 -84.96 51.82
CA ASP A 973 -13.25 -85.65 50.86
C ASP A 973 -14.56 -84.89 50.65
N ARG A 974 -15.39 -85.35 49.70
CA ARG A 974 -16.70 -84.76 49.41
C ARG A 974 -17.69 -84.75 50.59
N TYR A 975 -17.42 -85.53 51.65
CA TYR A 975 -18.25 -85.61 52.84
C TYR A 975 -17.69 -84.79 54.01
N GLY A 976 -16.57 -84.07 53.80
CA GLY A 976 -15.96 -83.19 54.80
C GLY A 976 -14.98 -83.89 55.75
N LYS A 977 -14.59 -85.14 55.47
CA LYS A 977 -13.55 -85.82 56.27
C LYS A 977 -12.18 -85.30 55.87
N LEU A 978 -11.37 -84.88 56.84
CA LEU A 978 -9.98 -84.46 56.60
C LEU A 978 -9.15 -85.63 56.06
N ILE A 979 -8.53 -85.42 54.91
CA ILE A 979 -7.73 -86.40 54.19
C ILE A 979 -6.24 -86.14 54.36
N LYS A 980 -5.83 -84.89 54.18
CA LYS A 980 -4.42 -84.49 54.20
C LYS A 980 -4.28 -83.03 54.59
N GLU A 981 -3.23 -82.71 55.32
CA GLU A 981 -2.78 -81.34 55.53
C GLU A 981 -1.43 -81.17 54.80
N LEU A 982 -1.34 -80.10 54.00
CA LEU A 982 -0.14 -79.69 53.29
C LEU A 982 0.39 -78.43 53.96
N ILE A 983 1.60 -78.56 54.48
CA ILE A 983 2.40 -77.46 55.04
C ILE A 983 3.70 -77.48 54.23
N GLN A 984 4.12 -76.32 53.71
CA GLN A 984 5.39 -76.07 53.02
C GLN A 984 5.94 -77.24 52.15
N ASN A 985 5.77 -77.12 50.83
CA ASN A 985 6.36 -78.03 49.82
C ASN A 985 5.96 -79.51 49.92
N ASN A 986 4.72 -79.79 50.34
CA ASN A 986 4.16 -81.12 50.25
C ASN A 986 3.12 -81.18 49.14
N ASP A 987 3.51 -81.84 48.07
CA ASP A 987 2.65 -82.25 46.96
C ASP A 987 1.75 -83.41 47.37
N TRP A 988 0.50 -83.41 46.93
CA TRP A 988 -0.42 -84.51 47.20
C TRP A 988 -0.66 -85.39 45.98
N SER A 989 -0.28 -86.67 46.05
CA SER A 989 -0.47 -87.65 44.97
C SER A 989 -1.83 -88.36 44.98
N GLY A 990 -2.81 -87.87 45.75
CA GLY A 990 -4.14 -88.50 45.79
C GLY A 990 -4.21 -89.81 46.58
N THR A 991 -3.30 -89.99 47.53
CA THR A 991 -3.23 -91.17 48.41
C THR A 991 -3.49 -90.80 49.88
N MET A 992 -4.05 -91.74 50.64
CA MET A 992 -4.21 -91.66 52.09
C MET A 992 -3.70 -92.95 52.74
N ASN A 993 -2.71 -92.82 53.63
CA ASN A 993 -2.03 -93.96 54.27
C ASN A 993 -1.50 -95.00 53.27
N GLY A 994 -0.98 -94.55 52.12
CA GLY A 994 -0.44 -95.41 51.07
C GLY A 994 -1.49 -96.06 50.15
N ASN A 995 -2.80 -95.86 50.40
CA ASN A 995 -3.86 -96.34 49.53
C ASN A 995 -4.35 -95.24 48.59
N GLU A 996 -4.65 -95.62 47.35
CA GLU A 996 -5.28 -94.79 46.35
C GLU A 996 -6.71 -94.39 46.75
N LEU A 997 -6.99 -93.09 46.74
CA LEU A 997 -8.34 -92.57 46.99
C LEU A 997 -9.19 -92.50 45.71
N PRO A 998 -10.52 -92.60 45.75
CA PRO A 998 -11.34 -92.65 44.54
C PRO A 998 -11.26 -91.37 43.69
N SER A 999 -11.51 -91.53 42.38
CA SER A 999 -11.78 -90.42 41.45
C SER A 999 -13.06 -89.72 41.88
N ASP A 1000 -12.93 -88.57 42.54
CA ASP A 1000 -14.02 -87.81 43.14
C ASP A 1000 -13.60 -86.33 43.26
N ASP A 1001 -14.54 -85.48 43.68
CA ASP A 1001 -14.26 -84.10 44.05
C ASP A 1001 -13.80 -84.01 45.51
N TYR A 1002 -12.71 -83.28 45.71
CA TYR A 1002 -12.13 -82.99 47.02
C TYR A 1002 -12.22 -81.50 47.30
N TRP A 1003 -12.41 -81.15 48.57
CA TRP A 1003 -12.45 -79.78 49.03
C TRP A 1003 -11.12 -79.42 49.68
N PHE A 1004 -10.73 -78.15 49.63
CA PHE A 1004 -9.62 -77.66 50.42
C PHE A 1004 -9.95 -76.35 51.10
N ILE A 1005 -9.27 -76.11 52.22
CA ILE A 1005 -9.22 -74.82 52.91
C ILE A 1005 -7.75 -74.39 52.91
N ALA A 1006 -7.46 -73.26 52.27
CA ALA A 1006 -6.16 -72.61 52.32
C ALA A 1006 -6.24 -71.45 53.32
N THR A 1007 -5.45 -71.50 54.39
CA THR A 1007 -5.36 -70.45 55.41
C THR A 1007 -4.04 -69.70 55.24
N ARG A 1008 -4.11 -68.40 54.94
CA ARG A 1008 -2.94 -67.51 54.78
C ARG A 1008 -2.38 -67.04 56.13
N ALA A 1009 -1.21 -66.41 56.08
CA ALA A 1009 -0.51 -65.91 57.26
C ALA A 1009 -1.30 -64.85 58.05
N ASP A 1010 -2.16 -64.08 57.38
CA ASP A 1010 -3.07 -63.09 57.96
C ASP A 1010 -4.32 -63.70 58.60
N GLY A 1011 -4.50 -65.03 58.49
CA GLY A 1011 -5.65 -65.78 59.00
C GLY A 1011 -6.83 -65.88 58.02
N ASN A 1012 -6.73 -65.29 56.81
CA ASN A 1012 -7.78 -65.39 55.80
C ASN A 1012 -7.86 -66.82 55.25
N GLU A 1013 -9.07 -67.36 55.20
CA GLU A 1013 -9.36 -68.69 54.64
C GLU A 1013 -9.99 -68.58 53.26
N TYR A 1014 -9.41 -69.29 52.29
CA TYR A 1014 -10.05 -69.58 51.02
C TYR A 1014 -10.52 -71.02 50.96
N LYS A 1015 -11.73 -71.25 50.44
CA LYS A 1015 -12.31 -72.58 50.27
C LYS A 1015 -12.55 -72.85 48.80
N GLY A 1016 -11.99 -73.95 48.30
CA GLY A 1016 -12.15 -74.38 46.92
C GLY A 1016 -12.37 -75.89 46.83
N HIS A 1017 -12.60 -76.36 45.62
CA HIS A 1017 -12.66 -77.79 45.31
C HIS A 1017 -11.87 -78.09 44.04
N PHE A 1018 -11.38 -79.32 43.93
CA PHE A 1018 -10.68 -79.84 42.77
C PHE A 1018 -11.01 -81.31 42.57
N SER A 1019 -10.89 -81.79 41.33
CA SER A 1019 -11.20 -83.18 41.00
C SER A 1019 -9.93 -84.03 40.94
N LEU A 1020 -9.92 -85.17 41.64
CA LEU A 1020 -8.95 -86.23 41.39
C LEU A 1020 -9.49 -87.10 40.24
N LYS A 1021 -8.74 -87.22 39.15
CA LYS A 1021 -9.13 -88.02 37.98
C LYS A 1021 -8.14 -89.17 37.78
N ARG A 1022 -8.62 -90.40 37.63
CA ARG A 1022 -7.81 -91.56 37.23
C ARG A 1022 -8.35 -92.21 35.97
#